data_AF-A0A1V5VQH2-F1
#
_entry.id   AF-A0A1V5VQH2-F1
#
_cell.length_a   1.000
_cell.length_b   1.000
_cell.length_c   1.000
_cell.angle_alpha   90.00
_cell.angle_beta   90.00
_cell.angle_gamma   90.00
#
_symmetry.space_group_name_H-M   'P 1'
#
loop_
_entity.id
_entity.type
_entity.pdbx_description
1 polymer ?
#
loop_
_entity_poly.entity_id
_entity_poly.type
_entity_poly.pdbx_seq_one_letter_code
_entity_poly.pdbx_strand_id
1 'polypeptide(L)'
;MFCKHINAKIKHCFEQFRIDSFIVYFSLFVVSLLFLTFSSIEFTLTSSDNPIFSQATLEGVDVDKRVNMFYLLVFSACMAFCILYILSFLLFKILNLTSRQKNHLSIINVIGIFAVIATFIGLNSRSYAVILLIISLLLLILYSLFNKKPKLFSAFGKDTNINFILSSSILLFFGCTFLFNAYDCLYNNYPFVFLAIAVFVSAIYFFFHRFLSFNDSKINILLSSTAVLPFLAFLSFELYMFVNLNYNKFIDYKLLYLIVFGCILIFLFLFIILRKRNNYNTKKLLSVLIYPAIIINIILLTHYQVVIPQTEDMFELANPANAMMKIFAHHQIPFIDFMTSHMFNEQWTGILYNTIFGYNGGLDFMTYNFLNVLLLFLLSYHFFSNILGKSIYALLFLISFPFIITFLGNESFFVVLVFNAIMQLIKKQNIKNYFLLYVCIIALIIWRIDNGSTAIFSSLVFTPLLFFTTKTKWKFTPFLKATAIIAAVLLGAFAIAFIIRSPEYIFGNLQSAFHYISSNQAHGYAQLAYTYTHQFWIYHIFIPAIAVLSSLFIIYTIRKKTYTDKRSFFQLNASLFFFIVFIFNAQRGLVRHGFMEYAETFFTSTFFLAFILLGINLFHTINKSKRFIRFYASAFCLLLLLKFFPIENSNIMIQNAIVSPSIKNTDVLLKKDCIRSRVLKNDSFERAAFLDFKNFLDSNLSESQSFIDFSNTPMLYYYCQRTSPGYFCQNLQNTVDDYLQLQLLKHFDTRKFPVVVFSSYPLGWFDNTDGVSNIMRYYLIAEYIFTNYRPFAIINNKSIWTKKNTSFHWNISETDTLINNPPFFEYKKAAYYWGTHLTQTNAPFYQNVYYKILGNTNNQDKIKIPIPKQVSNIPNLFVLLSINTPHEKHTCCLQLKNQEHETGGFRFDLIKGKQDYAIRLSNNYFWHNSEIDTIIIEKNKETEIKAIKIIKDNRLENQTSDIYR
;
A
#
# COMPACT_ATOMS: atom_id res chain seq x y z
N MET A 1 -1.36 -70.10 16.13
CA MET A 1 -2.66 -69.72 15.52
C MET A 1 -3.28 -68.48 16.17
N PHE A 2 -3.31 -68.35 17.50
CA PHE A 2 -3.90 -67.21 18.22
C PHE A 2 -3.32 -65.84 17.81
N CYS A 3 -1.98 -65.72 17.69
CA CYS A 3 -1.34 -64.49 17.19
C CYS A 3 -1.69 -64.16 15.73
N LYS A 4 -1.90 -65.16 14.85
CA LYS A 4 -2.34 -64.93 13.46
C LYS A 4 -3.78 -64.43 13.40
N HIS A 5 -4.65 -64.88 14.30
CA HIS A 5 -6.04 -64.48 14.36
C HIS A 5 -6.22 -63.07 14.97
N ILE A 6 -5.41 -62.72 15.97
CA ILE A 6 -5.31 -61.35 16.49
C ILE A 6 -4.72 -60.41 15.44
N ASN A 7 -3.65 -60.80 14.75
CA ASN A 7 -3.07 -59.95 13.69
C ASN A 7 -4.04 -59.76 12.52
N ALA A 8 -4.85 -60.77 12.17
CA ALA A 8 -5.90 -60.63 11.16
C ALA A 8 -7.05 -59.72 11.61
N LYS A 9 -7.49 -59.79 12.88
CA LYS A 9 -8.51 -58.87 13.43
C LYS A 9 -7.99 -57.45 13.62
N ILE A 10 -6.75 -57.27 14.06
CA ILE A 10 -6.08 -55.97 14.16
C ILE A 10 -5.90 -55.38 12.77
N LYS A 11 -5.41 -56.17 11.80
CA LYS A 11 -5.28 -55.75 10.40
C LYS A 11 -6.65 -55.40 9.78
N HIS A 12 -7.69 -56.18 10.07
CA HIS A 12 -9.06 -55.87 9.60
C HIS A 12 -9.65 -54.62 10.28
N CYS A 13 -9.38 -54.39 11.57
CA CYS A 13 -9.70 -53.14 12.27
C CYS A 13 -8.94 -51.96 11.69
N PHE A 14 -7.63 -52.07 11.44
CA PHE A 14 -6.81 -51.01 10.84
C PHE A 14 -7.19 -50.73 9.38
N GLU A 15 -7.58 -51.74 8.60
CA GLU A 15 -8.09 -51.58 7.24
C GLU A 15 -9.48 -50.90 7.21
N GLN A 16 -10.29 -51.04 8.28
CA GLN A 16 -11.52 -50.27 8.48
C GLN A 16 -11.29 -48.86 9.04
N PHE A 17 -10.17 -48.61 9.74
CA PHE A 17 -9.73 -47.28 10.18
C PHE A 17 -9.13 -46.46 9.02
N ARG A 18 -9.91 -46.28 7.95
CA ARG A 18 -9.59 -45.20 7.00
C ARG A 18 -9.77 -43.87 7.71
N ILE A 19 -8.66 -43.20 8.02
CA ILE A 19 -8.64 -41.86 8.62
C ILE A 19 -9.46 -40.93 7.72
N ASP A 20 -10.62 -40.51 8.21
CA ASP A 20 -11.46 -39.57 7.49
C ASP A 20 -10.92 -38.15 7.76
N SER A 21 -10.34 -37.56 6.73
CA SER A 21 -9.77 -36.21 6.77
C SER A 21 -10.70 -35.16 7.39
N PHE A 22 -12.02 -35.31 7.24
CA PHE A 22 -12.98 -34.38 7.84
C PHE A 22 -12.93 -34.41 9.37
N ILE A 23 -12.86 -35.61 9.95
CA ILE A 23 -12.83 -35.84 11.39
C ILE A 23 -11.54 -35.25 11.96
N VAL A 24 -10.42 -35.51 11.28
CA VAL A 24 -9.13 -34.91 11.61
C VAL A 24 -9.22 -33.39 11.66
N TYR A 25 -9.77 -32.74 10.64
CA TYR A 25 -9.88 -31.28 10.61
C TYR A 25 -10.79 -30.73 11.71
N PHE A 26 -11.92 -31.38 11.99
CA PHE A 26 -12.82 -30.93 13.06
C PHE A 26 -12.15 -31.07 14.44
N SER A 27 -11.58 -32.24 14.74
CA SER A 27 -10.89 -32.49 16.00
C SER A 27 -9.70 -31.56 16.20
N LEU A 28 -8.88 -31.38 15.15
CA LEU A 28 -7.75 -30.46 15.20
C LEU A 28 -8.20 -29.02 15.44
N PHE A 29 -9.27 -28.56 14.77
CA PHE A 29 -9.78 -27.21 14.98
C PHE A 29 -10.24 -26.97 16.43
N VAL A 30 -10.99 -27.90 17.01
CA VAL A 30 -11.44 -27.80 18.40
C VAL A 30 -10.26 -27.83 19.38
N VAL A 31 -9.29 -28.74 19.16
CA VAL A 31 -8.06 -28.77 19.96
C VAL A 31 -7.34 -27.42 19.86
N SER A 32 -7.03 -26.93 18.66
CA SER A 32 -6.32 -25.66 18.48
C SER A 32 -7.03 -24.50 19.21
N LEU A 33 -8.36 -24.45 19.20
CA LEU A 33 -9.12 -23.43 19.93
C LEU A 33 -8.96 -23.55 21.46
N LEU A 34 -8.95 -24.77 22.01
CA LEU A 34 -8.66 -25.00 23.43
C LEU A 34 -7.25 -24.54 23.79
N PHE A 35 -6.27 -24.68 22.88
CA PHE A 35 -4.91 -24.22 23.12
C PHE A 35 -4.78 -22.70 23.27
N LEU A 36 -5.71 -21.91 22.69
CA LEU A 36 -5.74 -20.46 22.90
C LEU A 36 -6.05 -20.07 24.35
N THR A 37 -6.53 -20.97 25.21
CA THR A 37 -6.74 -20.64 26.63
C THR A 37 -5.45 -20.71 27.46
N PHE A 38 -4.38 -21.31 26.92
CA PHE A 38 -3.09 -21.42 27.62
C PHE A 38 -2.13 -20.27 27.31
N SER A 39 -2.52 -19.31 26.46
CA SER A 39 -1.67 -18.17 26.08
C SER A 39 -1.51 -17.10 27.17
N SER A 40 -2.16 -17.24 28.33
CA SER A 40 -2.18 -16.25 29.42
C SER A 40 -1.40 -16.69 30.67
N ILE A 41 -0.46 -17.62 30.54
CA ILE A 41 0.28 -18.16 31.69
C ILE A 41 1.55 -17.36 31.94
N GLU A 42 1.70 -16.87 33.18
CA GLU A 42 2.89 -16.15 33.63
C GLU A 42 3.98 -17.12 34.11
N PHE A 43 5.24 -16.80 33.77
CA PHE A 43 6.41 -17.58 34.11
C PHE A 43 7.28 -16.87 35.17
N THR A 44 6.64 -16.19 36.11
CA THR A 44 7.33 -15.53 37.23
C THR A 44 7.95 -16.55 38.17
N LEU A 45 9.19 -16.31 38.59
CA LEU A 45 9.91 -17.12 39.56
C LEU A 45 9.31 -16.94 40.96
N THR A 46 8.72 -18.00 41.50
CA THR A 46 8.00 -17.97 42.79
C THR A 46 8.78 -18.58 43.95
N SER A 47 9.83 -19.37 43.71
CA SER A 47 10.68 -19.95 44.76
C SER A 47 12.17 -19.77 44.45
N SER A 48 12.98 -19.61 45.50
CA SER A 48 14.41 -19.30 45.42
C SER A 48 15.27 -20.42 46.02
N ASP A 49 14.77 -21.66 46.04
CA ASP A 49 15.35 -22.74 46.84
C ASP A 49 16.79 -23.14 46.42
N ASN A 50 17.24 -22.72 45.23
CA ASN A 50 18.65 -22.78 44.79
C ASN A 50 18.95 -21.63 43.78
N PRO A 51 19.46 -20.46 44.21
CA PRO A 51 19.67 -19.33 43.31
C PRO A 51 20.87 -19.58 42.39
N ILE A 52 20.59 -19.86 41.11
CA ILE A 52 21.60 -19.88 40.04
C ILE A 52 21.68 -18.47 39.45
N PHE A 53 22.87 -17.86 39.40
CA PHE A 53 23.07 -16.60 38.68
C PHE A 53 22.95 -16.83 37.18
N SER A 54 21.76 -16.61 36.65
CA SER A 54 21.43 -16.68 35.22
C SER A 54 20.62 -15.46 34.81
N GLN A 55 20.59 -15.13 33.52
CA GLN A 55 19.73 -14.08 32.99
C GLN A 55 18.26 -14.28 33.40
N ALA A 56 17.75 -15.51 33.34
CA ALA A 56 16.37 -15.82 33.72
C ALA A 56 16.10 -15.52 35.20
N THR A 57 17.03 -15.87 36.09
CA THR A 57 16.93 -15.55 37.51
C THR A 57 16.99 -14.03 37.75
N LEU A 58 17.86 -13.31 37.03
CA LEU A 58 17.97 -11.84 37.09
C LEU A 58 16.69 -11.14 36.60
N GLU A 59 15.99 -11.72 35.63
CA GLU A 59 14.72 -11.23 35.10
C GLU A 59 13.48 -11.78 35.84
N GLY A 60 13.66 -12.57 36.91
CA GLY A 60 12.55 -13.13 37.70
C GLY A 60 11.71 -14.17 36.96
N VAL A 61 12.35 -14.95 36.08
CA VAL A 61 11.71 -15.94 35.20
C VAL A 61 11.97 -17.37 35.68
N ASP A 62 10.89 -18.15 35.84
CA ASP A 62 10.92 -19.59 36.08
C ASP A 62 11.04 -20.37 34.75
N VAL A 63 12.24 -20.90 34.49
CA VAL A 63 12.52 -21.69 33.29
C VAL A 63 11.92 -23.09 33.39
N ASP A 64 11.89 -23.72 34.56
CA ASP A 64 11.34 -25.06 34.74
C ASP A 64 9.83 -25.06 34.49
N LYS A 65 9.13 -24.00 34.93
CA LYS A 65 7.72 -23.79 34.61
C LYS A 65 7.47 -23.64 33.11
N ARG A 66 8.36 -22.99 32.35
CA ARG A 66 8.28 -22.91 30.87
C ARG A 66 8.43 -24.30 30.23
N VAL A 67 9.43 -25.07 30.66
CA VAL A 67 9.71 -26.41 30.15
C VAL A 67 8.55 -27.37 30.48
N ASN A 68 8.08 -27.37 31.73
CA ASN A 68 6.95 -28.19 32.17
C ASN A 68 5.68 -27.82 31.41
N MET A 69 5.42 -26.53 31.20
CA MET A 69 4.29 -26.08 30.40
C MET A 69 4.37 -26.58 28.97
N PHE A 70 5.55 -26.52 28.33
CA PHE A 70 5.74 -27.05 26.98
C PHE A 70 5.35 -28.54 26.88
N TYR A 71 5.89 -29.39 27.77
CA TYR A 71 5.58 -30.82 27.75
C TYR A 71 4.11 -31.12 28.12
N LEU A 72 3.54 -30.39 29.09
CA LEU A 72 2.14 -30.49 29.45
C LEU A 72 1.24 -30.15 28.26
N LEU A 73 1.56 -29.08 27.52
CA LEU A 73 0.84 -28.66 26.32
C LEU A 73 0.94 -29.70 25.20
N VAL A 74 2.13 -30.23 24.92
CA VAL A 74 2.30 -31.27 23.89
C VAL A 74 1.52 -32.54 24.24
N PHE A 75 1.63 -33.02 25.48
CA PHE A 75 0.95 -34.25 25.90
C PHE A 75 -0.58 -34.06 25.92
N SER A 76 -1.06 -32.96 26.51
CA SER A 76 -2.49 -32.64 26.54
C SER A 76 -3.06 -32.43 25.14
N ALA A 77 -2.30 -31.87 24.19
CA ALA A 77 -2.71 -31.71 22.79
C ALA A 77 -2.96 -33.07 22.14
N CYS A 78 -1.99 -33.97 22.27
CA CYS A 78 -2.06 -35.31 21.71
C CYS A 78 -3.23 -36.11 22.30
N MET A 79 -3.40 -36.06 23.62
CA MET A 79 -4.48 -36.77 24.31
C MET A 79 -5.84 -36.18 23.97
N ALA A 80 -6.00 -34.85 23.99
CA ALA A 80 -7.23 -34.16 23.60
C ALA A 80 -7.60 -34.45 22.14
N PHE A 81 -6.62 -34.47 21.23
CA PHE A 81 -6.85 -34.83 19.83
C PHE A 81 -7.38 -36.25 19.68
N CYS A 82 -6.74 -37.24 20.33
CA CYS A 82 -7.20 -38.63 20.28
C CYS A 82 -8.63 -38.78 20.81
N ILE A 83 -8.94 -38.17 21.96
CA ILE A 83 -10.29 -38.19 22.55
C ILE A 83 -11.30 -37.54 21.62
N LEU A 84 -11.01 -36.31 21.15
CA LEU A 84 -11.91 -35.58 20.25
C LEU A 84 -12.08 -36.27 18.90
N TYR A 85 -11.07 -36.96 18.39
CA TYR A 85 -11.17 -37.75 17.17
C TYR A 85 -12.15 -38.92 17.34
N ILE A 86 -12.03 -39.68 18.44
CA ILE A 86 -12.92 -40.81 18.74
C ILE A 86 -14.36 -40.29 18.92
N LEU A 87 -14.56 -39.25 19.73
CA LEU A 87 -15.89 -38.65 19.97
C LEU A 87 -16.52 -38.13 18.67
N SER A 88 -15.73 -37.44 17.84
CA SER A 88 -16.20 -36.92 16.55
C SER A 88 -16.52 -38.05 15.58
N PHE A 89 -15.73 -39.12 15.55
CA PHE A 89 -16.00 -40.31 14.75
C PHE A 89 -17.34 -40.96 15.12
N LEU A 90 -17.59 -41.15 16.42
CA LEU A 90 -18.86 -41.69 16.91
C LEU A 90 -20.03 -40.78 16.54
N LEU A 91 -19.90 -39.46 16.78
CA LEU A 91 -20.91 -38.47 16.45
C LEU A 91 -21.25 -38.49 14.96
N PHE A 92 -20.25 -38.45 14.08
CA PHE A 92 -20.48 -38.38 12.63
C PHE A 92 -21.00 -39.69 12.03
N LYS A 93 -20.72 -40.83 12.66
CA LYS A 93 -21.36 -42.11 12.31
C LYS A 93 -22.87 -42.06 12.59
N ILE A 94 -23.29 -41.46 13.71
CA ILE A 94 -24.71 -41.27 14.06
C ILE A 94 -25.41 -40.30 13.09
N LEU A 95 -24.71 -39.25 12.66
CA LEU A 95 -25.27 -38.20 11.81
C LEU A 95 -25.40 -38.58 10.32
N ASN A 96 -24.77 -39.68 9.90
CA ASN A 96 -24.80 -40.21 8.53
C ASN A 96 -24.54 -39.15 7.44
N LEU A 97 -23.51 -38.33 7.62
CA LEU A 97 -23.20 -37.22 6.73
C LEU A 97 -22.73 -37.70 5.35
N THR A 98 -23.29 -37.11 4.29
CA THR A 98 -22.85 -37.35 2.91
C THR A 98 -21.44 -36.79 2.68
N SER A 99 -20.71 -37.32 1.69
CA SER A 99 -19.37 -36.81 1.33
C SER A 99 -19.36 -35.32 0.97
N ARG A 100 -20.48 -34.80 0.43
CA ARG A 100 -20.65 -33.39 0.10
C ARG A 100 -20.73 -32.52 1.36
N GLN A 101 -21.53 -32.92 2.34
CA GLN A 101 -21.66 -32.24 3.64
C GLN A 101 -20.33 -32.22 4.39
N LYS A 102 -19.64 -33.37 4.44
CA LYS A 102 -18.29 -33.48 5.03
C LYS A 102 -17.32 -32.47 4.41
N ASN A 103 -17.31 -32.35 3.07
CA ASN A 103 -16.43 -31.40 2.38
C ASN A 103 -16.71 -29.93 2.70
N HIS A 104 -17.96 -29.52 3.00
CA HIS A 104 -18.23 -28.13 3.41
C HIS A 104 -17.72 -27.83 4.81
N LEU A 105 -17.98 -28.74 5.74
CA LEU A 105 -17.49 -28.61 7.11
C LEU A 105 -15.96 -28.64 7.15
N SER A 106 -15.31 -29.50 6.34
CA SER A 106 -13.85 -29.49 6.18
C SER A 106 -13.29 -28.13 5.78
N ILE A 107 -13.96 -27.40 4.89
CA ILE A 107 -13.50 -26.07 4.46
C ILE A 107 -13.53 -25.09 5.65
N ILE A 108 -14.65 -25.05 6.38
CA ILE A 108 -14.83 -24.16 7.52
C ILE A 108 -13.83 -24.48 8.62
N ASN A 109 -13.64 -25.77 8.93
CA ASN A 109 -12.70 -26.21 9.97
C ASN A 109 -11.25 -25.89 9.57
N VAL A 110 -10.86 -26.05 8.30
CA VAL A 110 -9.51 -25.68 7.83
C VAL A 110 -9.28 -24.17 7.95
N ILE A 111 -10.23 -23.34 7.51
CA ILE A 111 -10.15 -21.89 7.70
C ILE A 111 -10.02 -21.57 9.20
N GLY A 112 -10.78 -22.27 10.05
CA GLY A 112 -10.72 -22.14 11.50
C GLY A 112 -9.35 -22.47 12.09
N ILE A 113 -8.74 -23.57 11.68
CA ILE A 113 -7.37 -23.95 12.09
C ILE A 113 -6.39 -22.84 11.76
N PHE A 114 -6.41 -22.33 10.52
CA PHE A 114 -5.51 -21.26 10.11
C PHE A 114 -5.81 -19.91 10.77
N ALA A 115 -7.07 -19.64 11.12
CA ALA A 115 -7.42 -18.48 11.94
C ALA A 115 -6.81 -18.59 13.34
N VAL A 116 -6.80 -19.79 13.94
CA VAL A 116 -6.12 -20.01 15.23
C VAL A 116 -4.60 -19.89 15.10
N ILE A 117 -4.01 -20.48 14.05
CA ILE A 117 -2.55 -20.35 13.79
C ILE A 117 -2.16 -18.88 13.60
N ALA A 118 -2.98 -18.09 12.90
CA ALA A 118 -2.74 -16.66 12.75
C ALA A 118 -2.70 -15.93 14.11
N THR A 119 -3.52 -16.34 15.09
CA THR A 119 -3.47 -15.82 16.47
C THR A 119 -2.15 -16.12 17.16
N PHE A 120 -1.59 -17.32 16.98
CA PHE A 120 -0.28 -17.65 17.54
C PHE A 120 0.88 -16.86 16.92
N ILE A 121 0.70 -16.33 15.71
CA ILE A 121 1.72 -15.55 15.01
C ILE A 121 1.57 -14.03 15.28
N GLY A 122 0.57 -13.61 16.07
CA GLY A 122 0.35 -12.23 16.49
C GLY A 122 -0.89 -11.55 15.87
N LEU A 123 -1.58 -12.18 14.92
CA LEU A 123 -2.80 -11.61 14.33
C LEU A 123 -4.03 -11.89 15.18
N ASN A 124 -4.81 -10.87 15.54
CA ASN A 124 -6.02 -11.11 16.30
C ASN A 124 -7.15 -11.66 15.40
N SER A 125 -7.45 -12.95 15.58
CA SER A 125 -8.43 -13.72 14.82
C SER A 125 -9.24 -14.68 15.70
N ARG A 126 -9.13 -14.55 17.03
CA ARG A 126 -9.78 -15.43 18.01
C ARG A 126 -11.31 -15.43 17.87
N SER A 127 -11.92 -14.25 17.80
CA SER A 127 -13.38 -14.11 17.67
C SER A 127 -13.88 -14.72 16.36
N TYR A 128 -13.15 -14.49 15.28
CA TYR A 128 -13.46 -15.08 13.99
C TYR A 128 -13.40 -16.61 14.02
N ALA A 129 -12.39 -17.20 14.67
CA ALA A 129 -12.31 -18.65 14.86
C ALA A 129 -13.52 -19.19 15.64
N VAL A 130 -13.98 -18.51 16.69
CA VAL A 130 -15.18 -18.90 17.44
C VAL A 130 -16.43 -18.89 16.55
N ILE A 131 -16.62 -17.87 15.70
CA ILE A 131 -17.75 -17.81 14.76
C ILE A 131 -17.71 -18.97 13.77
N LEU A 132 -16.53 -19.32 13.25
CA LEU A 132 -16.39 -20.46 12.36
C LEU A 132 -16.77 -21.78 13.03
N LEU A 133 -16.43 -21.95 14.31
CA LEU A 133 -16.88 -23.09 15.09
C LEU A 133 -18.41 -23.12 15.22
N ILE A 134 -19.04 -21.98 15.53
CA ILE A 134 -20.51 -21.86 15.62
C ILE A 134 -21.17 -22.18 14.27
N ILE A 135 -20.65 -21.67 13.16
CA ILE A 135 -21.14 -22.00 11.81
C ILE A 135 -21.00 -23.50 11.53
N SER A 136 -19.86 -24.10 11.91
CA SER A 136 -19.62 -25.54 11.75
C SER A 136 -20.65 -26.38 12.53
N LEU A 137 -20.93 -26.00 13.79
CA LEU A 137 -21.93 -26.65 14.64
C LEU A 137 -23.36 -26.44 14.11
N LEU A 138 -23.71 -25.24 13.65
CA LEU A 138 -25.02 -24.94 13.06
C LEU A 138 -25.27 -25.80 11.81
N LEU A 139 -24.29 -25.89 10.92
CA LEU A 139 -24.37 -26.75 9.74
C LEU A 139 -24.51 -28.22 10.10
N LEU A 140 -23.81 -28.67 11.15
CA LEU A 140 -23.94 -30.04 11.67
C LEU A 140 -25.38 -30.34 12.08
N ILE A 141 -26.02 -29.42 12.82
CA ILE A 141 -27.41 -29.54 13.27
C ILE A 141 -28.35 -29.57 12.06
N LEU A 142 -28.22 -28.63 11.12
CA LEU A 142 -29.06 -28.57 9.92
C LEU A 142 -28.95 -29.84 9.06
N TYR A 143 -27.74 -30.37 8.88
CA TYR A 143 -27.53 -31.62 8.15
C TYR A 143 -28.10 -32.82 8.90
N SER A 144 -27.99 -32.87 10.23
CA SER A 144 -28.60 -33.91 11.07
C SER A 144 -30.13 -33.95 10.90
N LEU A 145 -30.77 -32.79 11.01
CA LEU A 145 -32.23 -32.66 10.85
C LEU A 145 -32.68 -33.10 9.46
N PHE A 146 -31.96 -32.70 8.41
CA PHE A 146 -32.23 -33.14 7.04
C PHE A 146 -32.07 -34.65 6.87
N ASN A 147 -30.99 -35.24 7.36
CA ASN A 147 -30.73 -36.67 7.19
C ASN A 147 -31.75 -37.54 7.95
N LYS A 148 -32.21 -37.10 9.12
CA LYS A 148 -33.23 -37.83 9.92
C LYS A 148 -34.65 -37.68 9.36
N LYS A 149 -35.01 -36.49 8.85
CA LYS A 149 -36.37 -36.19 8.35
C LYS A 149 -36.31 -35.49 6.98
N PRO A 150 -35.89 -36.20 5.91
CA PRO A 150 -35.61 -35.58 4.61
C PRO A 150 -36.85 -34.97 3.94
N LYS A 151 -38.05 -35.52 4.17
CA LYS A 151 -39.32 -34.95 3.65
C LYS A 151 -39.65 -33.60 4.30
N LEU A 152 -39.37 -33.44 5.60
CA LEU A 152 -39.69 -32.23 6.34
C LEU A 152 -38.66 -31.11 6.07
N PHE A 153 -37.38 -31.47 5.96
CA PHE A 153 -36.27 -30.52 5.85
C PHE A 153 -35.63 -30.50 4.45
N SER A 154 -36.36 -30.90 3.41
CA SER A 154 -35.88 -31.05 2.03
C SER A 154 -35.20 -29.78 1.48
N ALA A 155 -35.69 -28.62 1.89
CA ALA A 155 -35.11 -27.30 1.66
C ALA A 155 -33.61 -27.20 2.00
N PHE A 156 -33.18 -27.82 3.10
CA PHE A 156 -31.80 -27.77 3.60
C PHE A 156 -30.88 -28.80 2.93
N GLY A 157 -31.42 -29.71 2.10
CA GLY A 157 -30.62 -30.68 1.35
C GLY A 157 -29.81 -30.09 0.20
N LYS A 158 -30.14 -28.86 -0.27
CA LYS A 158 -29.47 -28.20 -1.40
C LYS A 158 -28.48 -27.14 -0.93
N ASP A 159 -27.20 -27.25 -1.33
CA ASP A 159 -26.17 -26.25 -1.02
C ASP A 159 -26.54 -24.82 -1.39
N THR A 160 -27.27 -24.63 -2.48
CA THR A 160 -27.65 -23.28 -2.92
C THR A 160 -28.50 -22.60 -1.87
N ASN A 161 -29.42 -23.34 -1.23
CA ASN A 161 -30.33 -22.79 -0.24
C ASN A 161 -29.57 -22.48 1.06
N ILE A 162 -28.69 -23.38 1.50
CA ILE A 162 -27.80 -23.13 2.66
C ILE A 162 -26.93 -21.89 2.42
N ASN A 163 -26.34 -21.78 1.23
CA ASN A 163 -25.52 -20.62 0.87
C ASN A 163 -26.34 -19.33 0.91
N PHE A 164 -27.61 -19.35 0.45
CA PHE A 164 -28.50 -18.20 0.55
C PHE A 164 -28.81 -17.85 2.00
N ILE A 165 -29.13 -18.84 2.84
CA ILE A 165 -29.41 -18.62 4.27
C ILE A 165 -28.20 -17.97 4.93
N LEU A 166 -27.01 -18.60 4.88
CA LEU A 166 -25.81 -18.07 5.51
C LEU A 166 -25.41 -16.70 4.98
N SER A 167 -25.48 -16.48 3.66
CA SER A 167 -25.13 -15.20 3.04
C SER A 167 -26.09 -14.08 3.46
N SER A 168 -27.40 -14.39 3.52
CA SER A 168 -28.42 -13.44 3.96
C SER A 168 -28.26 -13.13 5.45
N SER A 169 -27.88 -14.13 6.28
CA SER A 169 -27.58 -13.91 7.69
C SER A 169 -26.40 -12.97 7.91
N ILE A 170 -25.33 -13.08 7.10
CA ILE A 170 -24.18 -12.15 7.15
C ILE A 170 -24.62 -10.73 6.77
N LEU A 171 -25.43 -10.58 5.72
CA LEU A 171 -25.93 -9.28 5.27
C LEU A 171 -26.91 -8.65 6.27
N LEU A 172 -27.77 -9.46 6.90
CA LEU A 172 -28.68 -9.01 7.96
C LEU A 172 -27.94 -8.68 9.25
N PHE A 173 -26.88 -9.42 9.60
CA PHE A 173 -26.00 -9.07 10.71
C PHE A 173 -25.43 -7.66 10.52
N PHE A 174 -25.01 -7.31 9.31
CA PHE A 174 -24.62 -5.93 9.01
C PHE A 174 -25.75 -4.92 9.16
N GLY A 175 -26.96 -5.23 8.67
CA GLY A 175 -28.13 -4.39 8.89
C GLY A 175 -28.38 -4.13 10.38
N CYS A 176 -28.24 -5.17 11.22
CA CYS A 176 -28.29 -5.03 12.68
C CYS A 176 -27.14 -4.16 13.21
N THR A 177 -25.90 -4.38 12.76
CA THR A 177 -24.74 -3.56 13.16
C THR A 177 -24.92 -2.09 12.81
N PHE A 178 -25.49 -1.79 11.65
CA PHE A 178 -25.79 -0.43 11.21
C PHE A 178 -26.89 0.23 12.05
N LEU A 179 -28.01 -0.48 12.27
CA LEU A 179 -29.15 0.04 13.04
C LEU A 179 -28.84 0.22 14.53
N PHE A 180 -28.00 -0.67 15.09
CA PHE A 180 -27.68 -0.71 16.53
C PHE A 180 -26.22 -0.35 16.82
N ASN A 181 -25.63 0.54 16.01
CA ASN A 181 -24.20 0.82 16.04
C ASN A 181 -23.66 1.43 17.35
N ALA A 182 -24.53 1.97 18.20
CA ALA A 182 -24.19 2.54 19.51
C ALA A 182 -24.24 1.53 20.67
N TYR A 183 -24.75 0.30 20.45
CA TYR A 183 -25.01 -0.64 21.54
C TYR A 183 -23.86 -1.64 21.70
N ASP A 184 -23.04 -1.47 22.74
CA ASP A 184 -21.93 -2.38 23.05
C ASP A 184 -22.35 -3.85 23.24
N CYS A 185 -23.58 -4.09 23.67
CA CYS A 185 -24.14 -5.45 23.80
C CYS A 185 -24.02 -6.25 22.48
N LEU A 186 -24.21 -5.59 21.32
CA LEU A 186 -24.08 -6.23 20.01
C LEU A 186 -22.64 -6.75 19.78
N TYR A 187 -21.65 -5.92 20.09
CA TYR A 187 -20.22 -6.20 19.87
C TYR A 187 -19.62 -7.11 20.92
N ASN A 188 -20.20 -7.17 22.12
CA ASN A 188 -19.77 -8.11 23.16
C ASN A 188 -20.40 -9.50 22.97
N ASN A 189 -21.58 -9.57 22.34
CA ASN A 189 -22.35 -10.80 22.14
C ASN A 189 -22.54 -11.18 20.66
N TYR A 190 -21.65 -10.71 19.78
CA TYR A 190 -21.73 -10.95 18.33
C TYR A 190 -21.95 -12.43 17.92
N PRO A 191 -21.39 -13.47 18.59
CA PRO A 191 -21.63 -14.85 18.15
C PRO A 191 -23.09 -15.26 18.36
N PHE A 192 -23.69 -14.82 19.46
CA PHE A 192 -25.09 -15.11 19.79
C PHE A 192 -26.05 -14.33 18.88
N VAL A 193 -25.73 -13.06 18.59
CA VAL A 193 -26.51 -12.23 17.66
C VAL A 193 -26.50 -12.87 16.27
N PHE A 194 -25.32 -13.25 15.76
CA PHE A 194 -25.23 -13.91 14.46
C PHE A 194 -26.00 -15.23 14.43
N LEU A 195 -25.88 -16.04 15.49
CA LEU A 195 -26.63 -17.29 15.60
C LEU A 195 -28.14 -17.07 15.59
N ALA A 196 -28.64 -16.09 16.35
CA ALA A 196 -30.06 -15.74 16.40
C ALA A 196 -30.58 -15.34 15.01
N ILE A 197 -29.83 -14.51 14.29
CA ILE A 197 -30.16 -14.11 12.91
C ILE A 197 -30.16 -15.34 11.98
N ALA A 198 -29.15 -16.22 12.09
CA ALA A 198 -29.06 -17.40 11.23
C ALA A 198 -30.20 -18.40 11.47
N VAL A 199 -30.61 -18.59 12.73
CA VAL A 199 -31.78 -19.40 13.09
C VAL A 199 -33.06 -18.73 12.56
N PHE A 200 -33.20 -17.42 12.71
CA PHE A 200 -34.34 -16.66 12.21
C PHE A 200 -34.50 -16.77 10.68
N VAL A 201 -33.42 -16.57 9.92
CA VAL A 201 -33.43 -16.71 8.44
C VAL A 201 -33.75 -18.15 8.04
N SER A 202 -33.24 -19.14 8.77
CA SER A 202 -33.55 -20.55 8.54
C SER A 202 -35.03 -20.87 8.80
N ALA A 203 -35.61 -20.30 9.86
CA ALA A 203 -37.03 -20.42 10.19
C ALA A 203 -37.91 -19.75 9.13
N ILE A 204 -37.54 -18.55 8.67
CA ILE A 204 -38.22 -17.86 7.55
C ILE A 204 -38.18 -18.73 6.29
N TYR A 205 -37.01 -19.25 5.92
CA TYR A 205 -36.88 -20.11 4.76
C TYR A 205 -37.82 -21.32 4.86
N PHE A 206 -37.81 -21.98 6.02
CA PHE A 206 -38.69 -23.11 6.30
C PHE A 206 -40.18 -22.72 6.22
N PHE A 207 -40.56 -21.59 6.78
CA PHE A 207 -41.93 -21.10 6.78
C PHE A 207 -42.46 -20.86 5.36
N PHE A 208 -41.72 -20.12 4.52
CA PHE A 208 -42.12 -19.86 3.13
C PHE A 208 -42.17 -21.15 2.30
N HIS A 209 -41.24 -22.08 2.54
CA HIS A 209 -41.20 -23.34 1.83
C HIS A 209 -42.39 -24.25 2.18
N ARG A 210 -42.75 -24.33 3.46
CA ARG A 210 -43.76 -25.27 3.95
C ARG A 210 -45.18 -24.72 3.91
N PHE A 211 -45.40 -23.51 4.42
CA PHE A 211 -46.76 -22.98 4.62
C PHE A 211 -47.25 -22.18 3.41
N LEU A 212 -46.37 -21.43 2.75
CA LEU A 212 -46.73 -20.66 1.56
C LEU A 212 -46.48 -21.43 0.25
N SER A 213 -45.96 -22.66 0.33
CA SER A 213 -45.65 -23.52 -0.81
C SER A 213 -44.78 -22.84 -1.88
N PHE A 214 -43.91 -21.91 -1.46
CA PHE A 214 -42.99 -21.25 -2.37
C PHE A 214 -41.88 -22.22 -2.76
N ASN A 215 -41.60 -22.29 -4.06
CA ASN A 215 -40.43 -23.02 -4.53
C ASN A 215 -39.12 -22.31 -4.10
N ASP A 216 -38.01 -23.05 -4.08
CA ASP A 216 -36.71 -22.51 -3.69
C ASP A 216 -36.32 -21.26 -4.49
N SER A 217 -36.71 -21.16 -5.77
CA SER A 217 -36.37 -20.01 -6.60
C SER A 217 -37.04 -18.73 -6.09
N LYS A 218 -38.33 -18.78 -5.74
CA LYS A 218 -39.07 -17.64 -5.17
C LYS A 218 -38.46 -17.19 -3.85
N ILE A 219 -38.17 -18.13 -2.95
CA ILE A 219 -37.55 -17.82 -1.64
C ILE A 219 -36.16 -17.20 -1.83
N ASN A 220 -35.34 -17.76 -2.71
CA ASN A 220 -34.01 -17.24 -2.99
C ASN A 220 -34.02 -15.84 -3.64
N ILE A 221 -35.04 -15.49 -4.44
CA ILE A 221 -35.21 -14.11 -4.93
C ILE A 221 -35.59 -13.17 -3.79
N LEU A 222 -36.50 -13.59 -2.91
CA LEU A 222 -36.85 -12.79 -1.73
C LEU A 222 -35.62 -12.53 -0.86
N LEU A 223 -34.84 -13.58 -0.54
CA LEU A 223 -33.58 -13.45 0.19
C LEU A 223 -32.53 -12.63 -0.56
N SER A 224 -32.57 -12.58 -1.90
CA SER A 224 -31.63 -11.77 -2.67
C SER A 224 -31.79 -10.26 -2.46
N SER A 225 -32.93 -9.81 -1.91
CA SER A 225 -33.14 -8.42 -1.48
C SER A 225 -32.13 -7.95 -0.43
N THR A 226 -31.60 -8.86 0.39
CA THR A 226 -30.59 -8.55 1.41
C THR A 226 -29.28 -8.03 0.80
N ALA A 227 -29.00 -8.29 -0.48
CA ALA A 227 -27.83 -7.75 -1.17
C ALA A 227 -27.83 -6.21 -1.26
N VAL A 228 -28.99 -5.59 -1.10
CA VAL A 228 -29.14 -4.12 -1.20
C VAL A 228 -28.77 -3.43 0.13
N LEU A 229 -28.76 -4.16 1.26
CA LEU A 229 -28.48 -3.61 2.60
C LEU A 229 -27.17 -2.80 2.68
N PRO A 230 -26.02 -3.27 2.16
CA PRO A 230 -24.76 -2.53 2.23
C PRO A 230 -24.82 -1.21 1.47
N PHE A 231 -25.42 -1.22 0.28
CA PHE A 231 -25.57 -0.04 -0.55
C PHE A 231 -26.51 0.99 0.09
N LEU A 232 -27.63 0.54 0.66
CA LEU A 232 -28.55 1.44 1.36
C LEU A 232 -27.93 2.06 2.59
N ALA A 233 -27.15 1.30 3.37
CA ALA A 233 -26.48 1.84 4.54
C ALA A 233 -25.51 2.96 4.17
N PHE A 234 -24.66 2.71 3.16
CA PHE A 234 -23.76 3.72 2.62
C PHE A 234 -24.53 4.94 2.09
N LEU A 235 -25.53 4.72 1.24
CA LEU A 235 -26.34 5.81 0.69
C LEU A 235 -27.07 6.61 1.77
N SER A 236 -27.52 5.95 2.85
CA SER A 236 -28.21 6.64 3.95
C SER A 236 -27.27 7.53 4.73
N PHE A 237 -26.04 7.08 5.01
CA PHE A 237 -25.00 7.93 5.60
C PHE A 237 -24.62 9.09 4.68
N GLU A 238 -24.43 8.83 3.39
CA GLU A 238 -24.05 9.88 2.43
C GLU A 238 -25.15 10.92 2.24
N LEU A 239 -26.42 10.51 2.16
CA LEU A 239 -27.56 11.43 2.10
C LEU A 239 -27.70 12.25 3.38
N TYR A 240 -27.51 11.62 4.55
CA TYR A 240 -27.48 12.34 5.82
C TYR A 240 -26.39 13.40 5.84
N MET A 241 -25.16 13.02 5.49
CA MET A 241 -24.03 13.95 5.50
C MET A 241 -24.19 15.05 4.45
N PHE A 242 -24.71 14.73 3.27
CA PHE A 242 -24.98 15.73 2.22
C PHE A 242 -26.01 16.76 2.70
N VAL A 243 -27.10 16.31 3.31
CA VAL A 243 -28.14 17.22 3.80
C VAL A 243 -27.66 18.03 5.01
N ASN A 244 -26.93 17.40 5.92
CA ASN A 244 -26.38 18.05 7.10
C ASN A 244 -25.32 19.10 6.74
N LEU A 245 -24.36 18.77 5.88
CA LEU A 245 -23.27 19.70 5.50
C LEU A 245 -23.76 20.87 4.63
N ASN A 246 -24.69 20.63 3.69
CA ASN A 246 -25.13 21.67 2.75
C ASN A 246 -26.35 22.48 3.20
N TYR A 247 -27.25 21.88 3.97
CA TYR A 247 -28.52 22.53 4.36
C TYR A 247 -28.69 22.67 5.87
N ASN A 248 -27.74 22.16 6.67
CA ASN A 248 -27.82 22.15 8.13
C ASN A 248 -29.15 21.57 8.65
N LYS A 249 -29.66 20.53 7.96
CA LYS A 249 -30.91 19.83 8.31
C LYS A 249 -30.60 18.42 8.78
N PHE A 250 -31.31 17.99 9.82
CA PHE A 250 -31.22 16.64 10.31
C PHE A 250 -32.23 15.73 9.59
N ILE A 251 -31.74 14.64 9.01
CA ILE A 251 -32.56 13.53 8.51
C ILE A 251 -32.05 12.27 9.20
N ASP A 252 -32.88 11.58 9.98
CA ASP A 252 -32.43 10.33 10.61
C ASP A 252 -32.05 9.30 9.53
N TYR A 253 -30.75 9.02 9.43
CA TYR A 253 -30.20 8.11 8.44
C TYR A 253 -30.71 6.67 8.62
N LYS A 254 -31.09 6.27 9.84
CA LYS A 254 -31.68 4.95 10.11
C LYS A 254 -33.11 4.88 9.63
N LEU A 255 -33.88 5.96 9.83
CA LEU A 255 -35.24 6.03 9.32
C LEU A 255 -35.24 5.98 7.79
N LEU A 256 -34.36 6.74 7.14
CA LEU A 256 -34.19 6.72 5.69
C LEU A 256 -33.85 5.31 5.19
N TYR A 257 -32.90 4.65 5.84
CA TYR A 257 -32.54 3.27 5.56
C TYR A 257 -33.73 2.31 5.65
N LEU A 258 -34.51 2.38 6.74
CA LEU A 258 -35.67 1.52 6.98
C LEU A 258 -36.80 1.75 5.97
N ILE A 259 -37.10 3.01 5.63
CA ILE A 259 -38.14 3.35 4.66
C ILE A 259 -37.78 2.79 3.28
N VAL A 260 -36.57 3.10 2.78
CA VAL A 260 -36.15 2.65 1.45
C VAL A 260 -36.04 1.13 1.39
N PHE A 261 -35.49 0.49 2.42
CA PHE A 261 -35.43 -0.96 2.49
C PHE A 261 -36.83 -1.61 2.52
N GLY A 262 -37.75 -1.05 3.31
CA GLY A 262 -39.15 -1.47 3.37
C GLY A 262 -39.85 -1.36 2.01
N CYS A 263 -39.69 -0.26 1.30
CA CYS A 263 -40.24 -0.07 -0.04
C CYS A 263 -39.71 -1.12 -1.04
N ILE A 264 -38.41 -1.43 -0.99
CA ILE A 264 -37.80 -2.46 -1.86
C ILE A 264 -38.36 -3.86 -1.52
N LEU A 265 -38.50 -4.19 -0.23
CA LEU A 265 -39.08 -5.46 0.19
C LEU A 265 -40.54 -5.59 -0.27
N ILE A 266 -41.37 -4.56 -0.11
CA ILE A 266 -42.77 -4.55 -0.54
C ILE A 266 -42.84 -4.72 -2.06
N PHE A 267 -42.06 -3.95 -2.82
CA PHE A 267 -42.02 -4.04 -4.28
C PHE A 267 -41.61 -5.45 -4.75
N LEU A 268 -40.56 -6.03 -4.16
CA LEU A 268 -40.10 -7.37 -4.51
C LEU A 268 -41.10 -8.45 -4.10
N PHE A 269 -41.74 -8.32 -2.95
CA PHE A 269 -42.79 -9.24 -2.49
C PHE A 269 -43.98 -9.24 -3.45
N LEU A 270 -44.49 -8.06 -3.80
CA LEU A 270 -45.56 -7.88 -4.80
C LEU A 270 -45.14 -8.46 -6.16
N PHE A 271 -43.93 -8.15 -6.62
CA PHE A 271 -43.39 -8.68 -7.88
C PHE A 271 -43.31 -10.22 -7.91
N ILE A 272 -42.93 -10.86 -6.79
CA ILE A 272 -42.84 -12.32 -6.67
C ILE A 272 -44.24 -12.97 -6.66
N ILE A 273 -45.22 -12.36 -5.99
CA ILE A 273 -46.60 -12.87 -5.92
C ILE A 273 -47.31 -12.74 -7.27
N LEU A 274 -47.19 -11.58 -7.91
CA LEU A 274 -47.88 -11.29 -9.19
C LEU A 274 -47.35 -12.14 -10.35
N ARG A 275 -46.12 -12.66 -10.25
CA ARG A 275 -45.48 -13.42 -11.34
C ARG A 275 -45.72 -14.93 -11.22
N LYS A 276 -46.53 -15.47 -12.15
CA LYS A 276 -46.90 -16.90 -12.20
C LYS A 276 -45.74 -17.87 -12.51
N ARG A 277 -44.69 -17.45 -13.23
CA ARG A 277 -43.51 -18.28 -13.55
C ARG A 277 -42.19 -17.54 -13.31
N ASN A 278 -41.34 -18.12 -12.47
CA ASN A 278 -40.00 -17.61 -12.13
C ASN A 278 -38.97 -18.74 -12.25
N ASN A 279 -38.27 -18.79 -13.40
CA ASN A 279 -37.10 -19.65 -13.59
C ASN A 279 -35.84 -18.78 -13.50
N TYR A 280 -35.40 -18.47 -12.27
CA TYR A 280 -34.14 -17.77 -12.06
C TYR A 280 -33.01 -18.73 -11.72
N ASN A 281 -31.83 -18.43 -12.26
CA ASN A 281 -30.63 -19.17 -11.93
C ASN A 281 -30.11 -18.71 -10.56
N THR A 282 -30.45 -19.47 -9.51
CA THR A 282 -30.06 -19.21 -8.12
C THR A 282 -28.55 -19.11 -7.92
N LYS A 283 -27.76 -19.91 -8.66
CA LYS A 283 -26.29 -19.84 -8.61
C LYS A 283 -25.78 -18.50 -9.16
N LYS A 284 -26.41 -17.98 -10.23
CA LYS A 284 -26.05 -16.69 -10.82
C LYS A 284 -26.36 -15.53 -9.87
N LEU A 285 -27.51 -15.57 -9.19
CA LEU A 285 -27.89 -14.60 -8.15
C LEU A 285 -26.85 -14.57 -7.03
N LEU A 286 -26.43 -15.73 -6.52
CA LEU A 286 -25.35 -15.79 -5.52
C LEU A 286 -24.05 -15.16 -6.04
N SER A 287 -23.59 -15.58 -7.22
CA SER A 287 -22.28 -15.19 -7.73
C SER A 287 -22.17 -13.73 -8.20
N VAL A 288 -23.26 -13.13 -8.69
CA VAL A 288 -23.22 -11.79 -9.29
C VAL A 288 -23.76 -10.72 -8.35
N LEU A 289 -24.66 -11.08 -7.43
CA LEU A 289 -25.32 -10.11 -6.56
C LEU A 289 -24.93 -10.29 -5.09
N ILE A 290 -25.22 -11.45 -4.49
CA ILE A 290 -25.09 -11.66 -3.04
C ILE A 290 -23.63 -11.69 -2.57
N TYR A 291 -22.74 -12.43 -3.25
CA TYR A 291 -21.34 -12.52 -2.82
C TYR A 291 -20.58 -11.19 -2.98
N PRO A 292 -20.74 -10.43 -4.09
CA PRO A 292 -20.22 -9.06 -4.15
C PRO A 292 -20.80 -8.15 -3.07
N ALA A 293 -22.09 -8.28 -2.72
CA ALA A 293 -22.68 -7.51 -1.62
C ALA A 293 -22.04 -7.83 -0.26
N ILE A 294 -21.66 -9.08 0.01
CA ILE A 294 -20.89 -9.43 1.22
C ILE A 294 -19.51 -8.78 1.22
N ILE A 295 -18.84 -8.72 0.07
CA ILE A 295 -17.55 -8.02 -0.04
C ILE A 295 -17.72 -6.53 0.25
N ILE A 296 -18.70 -5.88 -0.38
CA ILE A 296 -19.03 -4.47 -0.15
C ILE A 296 -19.31 -4.25 1.34
N ASN A 297 -20.13 -5.11 1.95
CA ASN A 297 -20.45 -5.07 3.37
C ASN A 297 -19.20 -5.08 4.26
N ILE A 298 -18.33 -6.08 4.10
CA ILE A 298 -17.13 -6.20 4.94
C ILE A 298 -16.21 -4.99 4.73
N ILE A 299 -16.02 -4.53 3.49
CA ILE A 299 -15.21 -3.34 3.19
C ILE A 299 -15.80 -2.08 3.86
N LEU A 300 -17.12 -1.89 3.81
CA LEU A 300 -17.78 -0.77 4.48
C LEU A 300 -17.61 -0.84 6.00
N LEU A 301 -17.70 -2.04 6.59
CA LEU A 301 -17.51 -2.25 8.02
C LEU A 301 -16.06 -2.13 8.49
N THR A 302 -15.06 -2.18 7.60
CA THR A 302 -13.65 -2.12 7.99
C THR A 302 -12.94 -0.85 7.58
N HIS A 303 -13.33 -0.23 6.46
CA HIS A 303 -12.60 0.88 5.86
C HIS A 303 -13.43 2.15 5.69
N TYR A 304 -14.76 2.06 5.59
CA TYR A 304 -15.59 3.26 5.46
C TYR A 304 -15.88 3.87 6.83
N GLN A 305 -15.47 5.12 7.01
CA GLN A 305 -15.72 5.92 8.20
C GLN A 305 -16.51 7.15 7.79
N VAL A 306 -17.65 7.38 8.44
CA VAL A 306 -18.49 8.57 8.16
C VAL A 306 -17.78 9.85 8.56
N VAL A 307 -17.04 9.77 9.67
CA VAL A 307 -16.22 10.83 10.26
C VAL A 307 -14.86 10.22 10.60
N ILE A 308 -13.79 10.91 10.24
CA ILE A 308 -12.40 10.47 10.45
C ILE A 308 -11.67 11.42 11.41
N PRO A 309 -10.67 10.94 12.17
CA PRO A 309 -9.75 11.83 12.86
C PRO A 309 -8.89 12.60 11.84
N GLN A 310 -8.52 13.85 12.17
CA GLN A 310 -7.50 14.57 11.42
C GLN A 310 -6.18 13.80 11.45
N THR A 311 -5.57 13.59 10.28
CA THR A 311 -4.24 12.99 10.18
C THR A 311 -3.17 14.05 10.43
N GLU A 312 -2.09 13.62 11.06
CA GLU A 312 -0.93 14.45 11.39
C GLU A 312 0.21 14.32 10.36
N ASP A 313 0.02 13.49 9.33
CA ASP A 313 0.99 13.33 8.24
C ASP A 313 1.10 14.61 7.40
N MET A 314 2.28 15.24 7.47
CA MET A 314 2.62 16.48 6.76
C MET A 314 3.31 16.25 5.41
N PHE A 315 3.53 14.99 5.02
CA PHE A 315 4.35 14.62 3.87
C PHE A 315 3.59 13.80 2.82
N GLU A 316 3.16 12.58 3.13
CA GLU A 316 2.58 11.68 2.10
C GLU A 316 1.18 12.13 1.69
N LEU A 317 0.37 12.58 2.66
CA LEU A 317 -0.96 13.12 2.39
C LEU A 317 -0.96 14.32 1.42
N ALA A 318 0.17 15.02 1.28
CA ALA A 318 0.27 16.16 0.38
C ALA A 318 0.02 15.79 -1.08
N ASN A 319 0.30 14.54 -1.49
CA ASN A 319 0.01 14.07 -2.84
C ASN A 319 -1.48 14.23 -3.18
N PRO A 320 -2.41 13.51 -2.53
CA PRO A 320 -3.83 13.65 -2.82
C PRO A 320 -4.40 15.00 -2.39
N ALA A 321 -3.96 15.59 -1.27
CA ALA A 321 -4.51 16.85 -0.77
C ALA A 321 -4.19 18.04 -1.68
N ASN A 322 -2.91 18.23 -2.05
CA ASN A 322 -2.52 19.31 -2.98
C ASN A 322 -3.13 19.07 -4.38
N ALA A 323 -3.30 17.83 -4.81
CA ALA A 323 -4.02 17.53 -6.05
C ALA A 323 -5.47 18.03 -6.00
N MET A 324 -6.20 17.78 -4.91
CA MET A 324 -7.58 18.27 -4.78
C MET A 324 -7.64 19.79 -4.80
N MET A 325 -6.75 20.46 -4.08
CA MET A 325 -6.64 21.93 -4.11
C MET A 325 -6.33 22.45 -5.52
N LYS A 326 -5.35 21.86 -6.20
CA LYS A 326 -4.98 22.24 -7.56
C LYS A 326 -6.14 22.09 -8.55
N ILE A 327 -6.91 21.00 -8.47
CA ILE A 327 -8.08 20.77 -9.34
C ILE A 327 -9.20 21.75 -9.05
N PHE A 328 -9.66 21.83 -7.79
CA PHE A 328 -10.92 22.48 -7.46
C PHE A 328 -10.76 23.96 -7.09
N ALA A 329 -9.65 24.35 -6.44
CA ALA A 329 -9.40 25.75 -6.06
C ALA A 329 -8.61 26.53 -7.13
N HIS A 330 -7.75 25.84 -7.90
CA HIS A 330 -6.87 26.49 -8.88
C HIS A 330 -7.15 26.10 -10.34
N HIS A 331 -8.18 25.28 -10.58
CA HIS A 331 -8.63 24.88 -11.93
C HIS A 331 -7.52 24.27 -12.80
N GLN A 332 -6.58 23.55 -12.19
CA GLN A 332 -5.49 22.86 -12.86
C GLN A 332 -5.91 21.46 -13.32
N ILE A 333 -5.37 21.02 -14.45
CA ILE A 333 -5.69 19.74 -15.07
C ILE A 333 -4.65 18.68 -14.66
N PRO A 334 -5.06 17.55 -14.05
CA PRO A 334 -4.15 16.45 -13.72
C PRO A 334 -3.37 15.94 -14.93
N PHE A 335 -2.11 15.58 -14.75
CA PHE A 335 -1.16 15.11 -15.77
C PHE A 335 -0.74 16.13 -16.84
N ILE A 336 -1.41 17.28 -16.91
CA ILE A 336 -1.02 18.40 -17.78
C ILE A 336 -0.31 19.47 -16.95
N ASP A 337 -0.97 19.94 -15.88
CA ASP A 337 -0.48 21.03 -15.03
C ASP A 337 0.25 20.51 -13.78
N PHE A 338 -0.08 19.30 -13.33
CA PHE A 338 0.58 18.69 -12.19
C PHE A 338 0.58 17.15 -12.19
N MET A 339 1.48 16.57 -11.41
CA MET A 339 1.55 15.13 -11.14
C MET A 339 1.74 14.83 -9.64
N THR A 340 1.20 13.70 -9.20
CA THR A 340 1.42 13.14 -7.86
C THR A 340 2.22 11.84 -7.93
N SER A 341 2.88 11.45 -6.84
CA SER A 341 3.76 10.28 -6.78
C SER A 341 3.02 8.95 -7.02
N HIS A 342 1.71 8.88 -6.76
CA HIS A 342 0.88 7.69 -7.05
C HIS A 342 -0.22 7.93 -8.10
N MET A 343 -0.10 9.02 -8.86
CA MET A 343 -0.92 9.34 -10.02
C MET A 343 -2.44 9.29 -9.73
N PHE A 344 -3.25 8.75 -10.65
CA PHE A 344 -4.71 8.83 -10.53
C PHE A 344 -5.27 7.97 -9.38
N ASN A 345 -4.57 6.91 -8.96
CA ASN A 345 -5.00 5.98 -7.92
C ASN A 345 -5.35 6.67 -6.60
N GLU A 346 -4.60 7.71 -6.23
CA GLU A 346 -4.84 8.47 -4.99
C GLU A 346 -5.76 9.70 -5.19
N GLN A 347 -6.05 10.08 -6.43
CA GLN A 347 -6.80 11.30 -6.75
C GLN A 347 -8.31 11.04 -6.94
N TRP A 348 -8.67 9.93 -7.57
CA TRP A 348 -10.05 9.73 -8.07
C TRP A 348 -11.11 9.65 -6.95
N THR A 349 -10.76 9.13 -5.77
CA THR A 349 -11.66 9.10 -4.61
C THR A 349 -11.95 10.50 -4.11
N GLY A 350 -10.93 11.36 -4.05
CA GLY A 350 -11.07 12.76 -3.68
C GLY A 350 -11.83 13.57 -4.73
N ILE A 351 -11.58 13.32 -6.03
CA ILE A 351 -12.32 13.95 -7.13
C ILE A 351 -13.81 13.61 -7.01
N LEU A 352 -14.13 12.33 -6.79
CA LEU A 352 -15.50 11.88 -6.62
C LEU A 352 -16.18 12.58 -5.43
N TYR A 353 -15.50 12.66 -4.28
CA TYR A 353 -16.03 13.33 -3.10
C TYR A 353 -16.30 14.82 -3.35
N ASN A 354 -15.28 15.57 -3.79
CA ASN A 354 -15.38 17.01 -3.98
C ASN A 354 -16.36 17.40 -5.10
N THR A 355 -16.61 16.51 -6.07
CA THR A 355 -17.66 16.72 -7.08
C THR A 355 -19.06 16.65 -6.47
N ILE A 356 -19.26 15.81 -5.44
CA ILE A 356 -20.56 15.64 -4.76
C ILE A 356 -20.76 16.70 -3.67
N PHE A 357 -19.73 16.96 -2.85
CA PHE A 357 -19.81 17.81 -1.66
C PHE A 357 -19.29 19.24 -1.87
N GLY A 358 -18.63 19.51 -3.00
CA GLY A 358 -17.87 20.74 -3.19
C GLY A 358 -16.51 20.71 -2.48
N TYR A 359 -15.58 21.54 -2.94
CA TYR A 359 -14.30 21.74 -2.28
C TYR A 359 -14.42 22.80 -1.19
N ASN A 360 -13.99 22.47 0.03
CA ASN A 360 -14.05 23.36 1.21
C ASN A 360 -12.69 23.57 1.89
N GLY A 361 -11.58 23.10 1.29
CA GLY A 361 -10.25 23.14 1.90
C GLY A 361 -10.01 22.15 3.05
N GLY A 362 -10.96 21.26 3.34
CA GLY A 362 -10.87 20.24 4.39
C GLY A 362 -10.56 18.83 3.86
N LEU A 363 -10.02 17.98 4.74
CA LEU A 363 -9.63 16.59 4.42
C LEU A 363 -10.82 15.60 4.37
N ASP A 364 -12.06 16.10 4.28
CA ASP A 364 -13.28 15.29 4.30
C ASP A 364 -13.28 14.21 3.19
N PHE A 365 -12.62 14.51 2.07
CA PHE A 365 -12.52 13.64 0.91
C PHE A 365 -11.83 12.30 1.20
N MET A 366 -11.00 12.22 2.25
CA MET A 366 -10.33 10.98 2.64
C MET A 366 -11.30 9.89 3.09
N THR A 367 -12.52 10.25 3.48
CA THR A 367 -13.60 9.30 3.83
C THR A 367 -13.95 8.36 2.67
N TYR A 368 -13.59 8.70 1.43
CA TYR A 368 -13.83 7.90 0.22
C TYR A 368 -12.66 6.98 -0.17
N ASN A 369 -11.54 6.99 0.56
CA ASN A 369 -10.37 6.17 0.25
C ASN A 369 -10.64 4.64 0.31
N PHE A 370 -11.68 4.21 1.03
CA PHE A 370 -12.11 2.81 1.06
C PHE A 370 -12.47 2.24 -0.32
N LEU A 371 -12.85 3.11 -1.27
CA LEU A 371 -13.24 2.70 -2.62
C LEU A 371 -12.08 2.04 -3.40
N ASN A 372 -10.83 2.39 -3.09
CA ASN A 372 -9.65 1.72 -3.65
C ASN A 372 -9.59 0.25 -3.25
N VAL A 373 -9.80 -0.03 -1.95
CA VAL A 373 -9.84 -1.40 -1.42
C VAL A 373 -11.04 -2.15 -1.98
N LEU A 374 -12.19 -1.48 -2.12
CA LEU A 374 -13.38 -2.08 -2.72
C LEU A 374 -13.12 -2.53 -4.17
N LEU A 375 -12.53 -1.66 -4.99
CA LEU A 375 -12.24 -1.95 -6.39
C LEU A 375 -11.28 -3.14 -6.52
N LEU A 376 -10.22 -3.17 -5.69
CA LEU A 376 -9.29 -4.29 -5.61
C LEU A 376 -10.01 -5.61 -5.29
N PHE A 377 -10.84 -5.65 -4.24
CA PHE A 377 -11.50 -6.88 -3.80
C PHE A 377 -12.54 -7.39 -4.82
N LEU A 378 -13.28 -6.50 -5.49
CA LEU A 378 -14.20 -6.89 -6.56
C LEU A 378 -13.46 -7.48 -7.77
N LEU A 379 -12.33 -6.89 -8.14
CA LEU A 379 -11.45 -7.40 -9.19
C LEU A 379 -10.87 -8.78 -8.82
N SER A 380 -10.36 -8.92 -7.60
CA SER A 380 -9.85 -10.19 -7.07
C SER A 380 -10.93 -11.26 -6.99
N TYR A 381 -12.17 -10.91 -6.61
CA TYR A 381 -13.29 -11.84 -6.57
C TYR A 381 -13.61 -12.42 -7.94
N HIS A 382 -13.61 -11.57 -8.98
CA HIS A 382 -13.81 -12.02 -10.35
C HIS A 382 -12.68 -12.97 -10.78
N PHE A 383 -11.42 -12.62 -10.49
CA PHE A 383 -10.25 -13.44 -10.80
C PHE A 383 -10.29 -14.81 -10.10
N PHE A 384 -10.44 -14.83 -8.78
CA PHE A 384 -10.45 -16.09 -8.01
C PHE A 384 -11.67 -16.96 -8.29
N SER A 385 -12.80 -16.38 -8.71
CA SER A 385 -13.96 -17.16 -9.14
C SER A 385 -13.63 -18.06 -10.33
N ASN A 386 -12.78 -17.59 -11.24
CA ASN A 386 -12.29 -18.35 -12.37
C ASN A 386 -11.24 -19.41 -11.95
N ILE A 387 -10.32 -19.04 -11.06
CA ILE A 387 -9.25 -19.92 -10.56
C ILE A 387 -9.78 -21.08 -9.72
N LEU A 388 -10.66 -20.81 -8.74
CA LEU A 388 -11.14 -21.80 -7.77
C LEU A 388 -12.37 -22.57 -8.28
N GLY A 389 -13.06 -22.04 -9.29
CA GLY A 389 -14.13 -22.74 -10.00
C GLY A 389 -15.48 -22.79 -9.31
N LYS A 390 -15.60 -22.17 -8.14
CA LYS A 390 -16.87 -21.78 -7.50
C LYS A 390 -16.68 -20.40 -6.87
N SER A 391 -17.64 -19.51 -7.08
CA SER A 391 -17.57 -18.13 -6.56
C SER A 391 -17.59 -18.04 -5.04
N ILE A 392 -18.23 -18.99 -4.34
CA ILE A 392 -18.19 -19.04 -2.88
C ILE A 392 -16.77 -19.26 -2.34
N TYR A 393 -15.91 -19.99 -3.06
CA TYR A 393 -14.53 -20.19 -2.64
C TYR A 393 -13.70 -18.93 -2.82
N ALA A 394 -13.98 -18.14 -3.85
CA ALA A 394 -13.37 -16.81 -4.03
C ALA A 394 -13.78 -15.87 -2.89
N LEU A 395 -15.08 -15.83 -2.55
CA LEU A 395 -15.58 -15.05 -1.42
C LEU A 395 -14.89 -15.48 -0.12
N LEU A 396 -14.92 -16.78 0.22
CA LEU A 396 -14.32 -17.30 1.45
C LEU A 396 -12.84 -16.95 1.53
N PHE A 397 -12.07 -17.15 0.45
CA PHE A 397 -10.65 -16.77 0.45
C PHE A 397 -10.43 -15.29 0.74
N LEU A 398 -11.15 -14.39 0.07
CA LEU A 398 -10.95 -12.95 0.22
C LEU A 398 -11.28 -12.45 1.62
N ILE A 399 -12.30 -13.01 2.26
CA ILE A 399 -12.78 -12.52 3.56
C ILE A 399 -12.08 -13.23 4.73
N SER A 400 -11.62 -14.47 4.54
CA SER A 400 -11.07 -15.27 5.64
C SER A 400 -9.56 -15.34 5.68
N PHE A 401 -8.87 -15.08 4.56
CA PHE A 401 -7.43 -15.26 4.49
C PHE A 401 -6.71 -14.14 5.27
N PRO A 402 -5.95 -14.46 6.33
CA PRO A 402 -5.37 -13.45 7.23
C PRO A 402 -4.42 -12.46 6.54
N PHE A 403 -3.76 -12.88 5.46
CA PHE A 403 -2.74 -12.11 4.76
C PHE A 403 -3.22 -11.60 3.39
N ILE A 404 -4.53 -11.37 3.21
CA ILE A 404 -5.07 -11.12 1.87
C ILE A 404 -4.48 -9.88 1.18
N ILE A 405 -4.25 -8.79 1.91
CA ILE A 405 -3.67 -7.55 1.34
C ILE A 405 -2.22 -7.80 0.89
N THR A 406 -1.42 -8.45 1.75
CA THR A 406 -0.05 -8.86 1.44
C THR A 406 -0.01 -9.83 0.26
N PHE A 407 -0.96 -10.76 0.19
CA PHE A 407 -1.02 -11.79 -0.85
C PHE A 407 -1.34 -11.22 -2.24
N LEU A 408 -2.21 -10.21 -2.30
CA LEU A 408 -2.56 -9.53 -3.54
C LEU A 408 -1.50 -8.48 -3.93
N GLY A 409 -0.73 -7.99 -2.96
CA GLY A 409 0.29 -6.97 -3.19
C GLY A 409 -0.30 -5.59 -3.38
N ASN A 410 -1.29 -5.23 -2.54
CA ASN A 410 -2.12 -4.01 -2.45
C ASN A 410 -2.49 -3.32 -3.78
N GLU A 411 -1.50 -2.90 -4.56
CA GLU A 411 -1.65 -2.15 -5.80
C GLU A 411 -1.16 -2.89 -7.05
N SER A 412 -0.19 -3.80 -6.92
CA SER A 412 0.38 -4.53 -8.05
C SER A 412 -0.65 -5.47 -8.71
N PHE A 413 -1.71 -5.86 -8.00
CA PHE A 413 -2.71 -6.80 -8.51
C PHE A 413 -3.51 -6.27 -9.72
N PHE A 414 -3.62 -4.94 -9.88
CA PHE A 414 -4.41 -4.34 -10.96
C PHE A 414 -3.93 -4.73 -12.38
N VAL A 415 -2.67 -5.17 -12.52
CA VAL A 415 -2.13 -5.75 -13.76
C VAL A 415 -2.90 -6.99 -14.26
N VAL A 416 -3.73 -7.61 -13.41
CA VAL A 416 -4.64 -8.70 -13.82
C VAL A 416 -5.65 -8.28 -14.90
N LEU A 417 -5.96 -6.99 -15.03
CA LEU A 417 -6.80 -6.47 -16.12
C LEU A 417 -6.18 -6.74 -17.49
N VAL A 418 -4.88 -6.50 -17.61
CA VAL A 418 -4.09 -6.75 -18.82
C VAL A 418 -4.03 -8.24 -19.11
N PHE A 419 -3.79 -9.08 -18.09
CA PHE A 419 -3.87 -10.53 -18.24
C PHE A 419 -5.22 -10.98 -18.82
N ASN A 420 -6.33 -10.49 -18.25
CA ASN A 420 -7.67 -10.83 -18.72
C ASN A 420 -7.91 -10.34 -20.16
N ALA A 421 -7.42 -9.15 -20.54
CA ALA A 421 -7.50 -8.62 -21.89
C ALA A 421 -6.72 -9.50 -22.90
N ILE A 422 -5.50 -9.92 -22.56
CA ILE A 422 -4.68 -10.84 -23.38
C ILE A 422 -5.38 -12.21 -23.52
N MET A 423 -5.97 -12.74 -22.44
CA MET A 423 -6.72 -13.99 -22.49
C MET A 423 -7.98 -13.90 -23.35
N GLN A 424 -8.62 -12.73 -23.45
CA GLN A 424 -9.72 -12.48 -24.40
C GLN A 424 -9.21 -12.38 -25.84
N LEU A 425 -8.05 -11.73 -26.04
CA LEU A 425 -7.42 -11.58 -27.35
C LEU A 425 -7.08 -12.94 -27.99
N ILE A 426 -6.53 -13.88 -27.22
CA ILE A 426 -6.24 -15.23 -27.71
C ILE A 426 -7.50 -15.99 -28.13
N LYS A 427 -8.62 -15.79 -27.42
CA LYS A 427 -9.89 -16.39 -27.82
C LYS A 427 -10.41 -15.82 -29.13
N LYS A 428 -10.23 -14.51 -29.35
CA LYS A 428 -10.69 -13.81 -30.56
C LYS A 428 -9.82 -12.58 -30.86
N GLN A 429 -9.05 -12.66 -31.93
CA GLN A 429 -8.23 -11.55 -32.42
C GLN A 429 -9.07 -10.61 -33.30
N ASN A 430 -9.73 -9.63 -32.69
CA ASN A 430 -10.48 -8.57 -33.37
C ASN A 430 -10.08 -7.18 -32.83
N ILE A 431 -10.50 -6.12 -33.52
CA ILE A 431 -10.17 -4.72 -33.15
C ILE A 431 -10.58 -4.43 -31.70
N LYS A 432 -11.79 -4.86 -31.29
CA LYS A 432 -12.28 -4.67 -29.92
C LYS A 432 -11.33 -5.22 -28.85
N ASN A 433 -10.78 -6.41 -29.04
CA ASN A 433 -9.92 -7.04 -28.03
C ASN A 433 -8.50 -6.47 -28.02
N TYR A 434 -7.95 -6.08 -29.18
CA TYR A 434 -6.70 -5.30 -29.23
C TYR A 434 -6.88 -3.92 -28.59
N PHE A 435 -7.98 -3.24 -28.89
CA PHE A 435 -8.33 -1.96 -28.28
C PHE A 435 -8.47 -2.09 -26.75
N LEU A 436 -9.17 -3.13 -26.26
CA LEU A 436 -9.26 -3.40 -24.82
C LEU A 436 -7.89 -3.59 -24.18
N LEU A 437 -6.95 -4.29 -24.83
CA LEU A 437 -5.59 -4.45 -24.33
C LEU A 437 -4.88 -3.09 -24.20
N TYR A 438 -4.92 -2.26 -25.24
CA TYR A 438 -4.32 -0.92 -25.21
C TYR A 438 -4.94 -0.03 -24.13
N VAL A 439 -6.27 -0.02 -24.02
CA VAL A 439 -6.98 0.73 -22.98
C VAL A 439 -6.57 0.26 -21.60
N CYS A 440 -6.45 -1.06 -21.35
CA CYS A 440 -5.99 -1.56 -20.06
C CYS A 440 -4.55 -1.14 -19.74
N ILE A 441 -3.64 -1.17 -20.72
CA ILE A 441 -2.25 -0.72 -20.51
C ILE A 441 -2.19 0.78 -20.21
N ILE A 442 -2.84 1.61 -21.04
CA ILE A 442 -2.87 3.07 -20.86
C ILE A 442 -3.55 3.44 -19.54
N ALA A 443 -4.67 2.80 -19.20
CA ALA A 443 -5.36 3.03 -17.94
C ALA A 443 -4.47 2.69 -16.74
N LEU A 444 -3.64 1.64 -16.80
CA LEU A 444 -2.72 1.32 -15.72
C LEU A 444 -1.55 2.30 -15.62
N ILE A 445 -1.06 2.86 -16.74
CA ILE A 445 -0.06 3.94 -16.73
C ILE A 445 -0.62 5.17 -16.02
N ILE A 446 -1.85 5.58 -16.35
CA ILE A 446 -2.52 6.72 -15.72
C ILE A 446 -2.87 6.42 -14.26
N TRP A 447 -3.28 5.18 -13.97
CA TRP A 447 -3.63 4.74 -12.62
C TRP A 447 -2.45 4.86 -11.67
N ARG A 448 -1.31 4.24 -12.02
CA ARG A 448 -0.05 4.30 -11.28
C ARG A 448 1.11 3.86 -12.16
N ILE A 449 2.17 4.66 -12.24
CA ILE A 449 3.30 4.42 -13.16
C ILE A 449 3.98 3.06 -12.97
N ASP A 450 4.07 2.59 -11.72
CA ASP A 450 4.64 1.28 -11.37
C ASP A 450 3.85 0.12 -12.00
N ASN A 451 2.53 0.23 -11.97
CA ASN A 451 1.63 -0.76 -12.56
C ASN A 451 1.66 -0.65 -14.09
N GLY A 452 1.71 0.56 -14.62
CA GLY A 452 1.81 0.83 -16.06
C GLY A 452 3.09 0.26 -16.67
N SER A 453 4.25 0.57 -16.10
CA SER A 453 5.54 0.05 -16.55
C SER A 453 5.58 -1.48 -16.50
N THR A 454 5.17 -2.07 -15.37
CA THR A 454 5.07 -3.53 -15.21
C THR A 454 4.08 -4.14 -16.21
N ALA A 455 2.95 -3.50 -16.48
CA ALA A 455 1.96 -3.93 -17.46
C ALA A 455 2.51 -3.91 -18.89
N ILE A 456 3.27 -2.89 -19.28
CA ILE A 456 3.93 -2.81 -20.59
C ILE A 456 4.91 -3.98 -20.75
N PHE A 457 5.88 -4.10 -19.84
CA PHE A 457 6.94 -5.10 -19.97
C PHE A 457 6.40 -6.53 -19.88
N SER A 458 5.48 -6.79 -18.94
CA SER A 458 4.84 -8.11 -18.84
C SER A 458 4.01 -8.44 -20.07
N SER A 459 3.30 -7.48 -20.69
CA SER A 459 2.55 -7.70 -21.94
C SER A 459 3.47 -8.01 -23.11
N LEU A 460 4.59 -7.29 -23.23
CA LEU A 460 5.58 -7.47 -24.30
C LEU A 460 6.21 -8.86 -24.28
N VAL A 461 6.41 -9.44 -23.09
CA VAL A 461 6.97 -10.80 -22.94
C VAL A 461 5.88 -11.87 -22.97
N PHE A 462 4.79 -11.70 -22.21
CA PHE A 462 3.77 -12.71 -22.05
C PHE A 462 2.94 -12.93 -23.32
N THR A 463 2.61 -11.87 -24.06
CA THR A 463 1.77 -12.01 -25.27
C THR A 463 2.45 -12.89 -26.32
N PRO A 464 3.70 -12.63 -26.77
CA PRO A 464 4.39 -13.51 -27.70
C PRO A 464 4.54 -14.95 -27.19
N LEU A 465 4.88 -15.14 -25.91
CA LEU A 465 4.96 -16.46 -25.30
C LEU A 465 3.63 -17.21 -25.35
N LEU A 466 2.51 -16.51 -25.16
CA LEU A 466 1.18 -17.10 -25.21
C LEU A 466 0.79 -17.51 -26.64
N PHE A 467 1.10 -16.69 -27.65
CA PHE A 467 0.94 -17.06 -29.05
C PHE A 467 1.80 -18.29 -29.41
N PHE A 468 3.05 -18.31 -28.96
CA PHE A 468 3.98 -19.42 -29.16
C PHE A 468 3.50 -20.73 -28.51
N THR A 469 3.03 -20.68 -27.26
CA THR A 469 2.56 -21.86 -26.52
C THR A 469 1.22 -22.38 -27.03
N THR A 470 0.31 -21.49 -27.47
CA THR A 470 -1.00 -21.88 -28.03
C THR A 470 -0.96 -22.26 -29.51
N LYS A 471 0.17 -22.04 -30.20
CA LYS A 471 0.32 -22.22 -31.66
C LYS A 471 -0.69 -21.39 -32.47
N THR A 472 -1.17 -20.29 -31.90
CA THR A 472 -2.11 -19.38 -32.57
C THR A 472 -1.32 -18.47 -33.52
N LYS A 473 -1.77 -18.27 -34.76
CA LYS A 473 -1.17 -17.30 -35.69
C LYS A 473 -1.65 -15.88 -35.36
N TRP A 474 -0.75 -14.89 -35.47
CA TRP A 474 -1.08 -13.49 -35.26
C TRP A 474 -1.87 -12.93 -36.45
N LYS A 475 -2.97 -12.22 -36.17
CA LYS A 475 -3.74 -11.46 -37.16
C LYS A 475 -3.32 -9.99 -37.15
N PHE A 476 -2.44 -9.62 -38.09
CA PHE A 476 -1.85 -8.28 -38.11
C PHE A 476 -2.83 -7.17 -38.48
N THR A 477 -3.84 -7.42 -39.33
CA THR A 477 -4.77 -6.36 -39.76
C THR A 477 -5.61 -5.78 -38.61
N PRO A 478 -6.27 -6.59 -37.75
CA PRO A 478 -6.98 -6.03 -36.59
C PRO A 478 -6.06 -5.34 -35.58
N PHE A 479 -4.81 -5.81 -35.45
CA PHE A 479 -3.78 -5.18 -34.63
C PHE A 479 -3.47 -3.78 -35.15
N LEU A 480 -3.05 -3.64 -36.41
CA LEU A 480 -2.71 -2.34 -37.02
C LEU A 480 -3.89 -1.35 -36.96
N LYS A 481 -5.12 -1.82 -37.20
CA LYS A 481 -6.33 -0.97 -37.08
C LYS A 481 -6.52 -0.48 -35.65
N ALA A 482 -6.38 -1.35 -34.65
CA ALA A 482 -6.51 -0.94 -33.24
C ALA A 482 -5.37 0.02 -32.82
N THR A 483 -4.14 -0.24 -33.27
CA THR A 483 -3.00 0.65 -33.04
C THR A 483 -3.24 2.03 -33.66
N ALA A 484 -3.72 2.10 -34.90
CA ALA A 484 -4.05 3.36 -35.57
C ALA A 484 -5.16 4.13 -34.84
N ILE A 485 -6.21 3.45 -34.37
CA ILE A 485 -7.28 4.08 -33.58
C ILE A 485 -6.72 4.66 -32.27
N ILE A 486 -5.92 3.90 -31.53
CA ILE A 486 -5.32 4.37 -30.27
C ILE A 486 -4.36 5.52 -30.51
N ALA A 487 -3.51 5.43 -31.54
CA ALA A 487 -2.61 6.52 -31.92
C ALA A 487 -3.40 7.79 -32.27
N ALA A 488 -4.48 7.69 -33.04
CA ALA A 488 -5.34 8.82 -33.36
C ALA A 488 -6.00 9.44 -32.10
N VAL A 489 -6.46 8.62 -31.16
CA VAL A 489 -7.02 9.10 -29.88
C VAL A 489 -5.96 9.81 -29.04
N LEU A 490 -4.75 9.25 -28.92
CA LEU A 490 -3.66 9.88 -28.18
C LEU A 490 -3.21 11.19 -28.84
N LEU A 491 -3.04 11.21 -30.17
CA LEU A 491 -2.72 12.43 -30.91
C LEU A 491 -3.81 13.49 -30.77
N GLY A 492 -5.08 13.10 -30.78
CA GLY A 492 -6.21 13.99 -30.51
C GLY A 492 -6.16 14.57 -29.10
N ALA A 493 -5.87 13.75 -28.09
CA ALA A 493 -5.69 14.21 -26.72
C ALA A 493 -4.51 15.19 -26.57
N PHE A 494 -3.38 14.91 -27.23
CA PHE A 494 -2.23 15.81 -27.30
C PHE A 494 -2.56 17.14 -27.99
N ALA A 495 -3.29 17.10 -29.11
CA ALA A 495 -3.72 18.30 -29.81
C ALA A 495 -4.64 19.16 -28.92
N ILE A 496 -5.58 18.55 -28.20
CA ILE A 496 -6.43 19.24 -27.23
C ILE A 496 -5.57 19.85 -26.10
N ALA A 497 -4.58 19.11 -25.58
CA ALA A 497 -3.68 19.63 -24.57
C ALA A 497 -2.91 20.87 -25.09
N PHE A 498 -2.39 20.83 -26.32
CA PHE A 498 -1.69 21.96 -26.97
C PHE A 498 -2.59 23.17 -27.27
N ILE A 499 -3.91 22.98 -27.35
CA ILE A 499 -4.86 24.10 -27.44
C ILE A 499 -5.04 24.75 -26.07
N ILE A 500 -5.01 23.97 -25.00
CA ILE A 500 -5.25 24.44 -23.62
C ILE A 500 -3.99 25.04 -22.97
N ARG A 501 -2.80 24.55 -23.35
CA ARG A 501 -1.48 24.97 -22.84
C ARG A 501 -0.47 25.02 -23.98
N SER A 502 0.58 25.83 -23.84
CA SER A 502 1.62 25.89 -24.87
C SER A 502 2.37 24.56 -25.02
N PRO A 503 2.87 24.22 -26.22
CA PRO A 503 3.69 23.04 -26.44
C PRO A 503 4.90 22.99 -25.50
N GLU A 504 5.57 24.12 -25.26
CA GLU A 504 6.73 24.22 -24.39
C GLU A 504 6.39 23.83 -22.95
N TYR A 505 5.22 24.26 -22.45
CA TYR A 505 4.73 23.91 -21.12
C TYR A 505 4.48 22.41 -20.98
N ILE A 506 3.80 21.80 -21.95
CA ILE A 506 3.47 20.37 -21.92
C ILE A 506 4.74 19.52 -22.05
N PHE A 507 5.62 19.83 -23.00
CA PHE A 507 6.87 19.10 -23.17
C PHE A 507 7.80 19.26 -21.96
N GLY A 508 7.83 20.45 -21.36
CA GLY A 508 8.56 20.70 -20.10
C GLY A 508 8.09 19.78 -18.98
N ASN A 509 6.77 19.72 -18.75
CA ASN A 509 6.18 18.88 -17.70
C ASN A 509 6.35 17.37 -17.98
N LEU A 510 6.23 16.94 -19.24
CA LEU A 510 6.51 15.55 -19.63
C LEU A 510 7.97 15.17 -19.41
N GLN A 511 8.90 16.07 -19.76
CA GLN A 511 10.32 15.85 -19.51
C GLN A 511 10.60 15.82 -18.00
N SER A 512 9.97 16.68 -17.20
CA SER A 512 10.05 16.60 -15.74
C SER A 512 9.55 15.25 -15.21
N ALA A 513 8.43 14.73 -15.71
CA ALA A 513 7.95 13.40 -15.34
C ALA A 513 8.97 12.30 -15.68
N PHE A 514 9.58 12.36 -16.86
CA PHE A 514 10.60 11.40 -17.28
C PHE A 514 11.85 11.42 -16.40
N HIS A 515 12.38 12.61 -16.11
CA HIS A 515 13.54 12.78 -15.23
C HIS A 515 13.27 12.22 -13.83
N TYR A 516 12.08 12.47 -13.28
CA TYR A 516 11.66 11.90 -12.01
C TYR A 516 11.64 10.36 -12.04
N ILE A 517 10.98 9.76 -13.04
CA ILE A 517 10.85 8.30 -13.17
C ILE A 517 12.22 7.62 -13.40
N SER A 518 13.13 8.28 -14.11
CA SER A 518 14.45 7.71 -14.44
C SER A 518 15.48 7.79 -13.32
N SER A 519 15.22 8.59 -12.28
CA SER A 519 16.18 8.95 -11.22
C SER A 519 16.33 7.92 -10.11
N ASN A 520 16.52 6.64 -10.46
CA ASN A 520 16.72 5.55 -9.48
C ASN A 520 17.87 5.82 -8.50
N GLN A 521 18.95 6.46 -8.96
CA GLN A 521 20.11 6.78 -8.14
C GLN A 521 19.80 7.77 -7.00
N ALA A 522 18.82 8.67 -7.21
CA ALA A 522 18.42 9.67 -6.21
C ALA A 522 17.51 9.09 -5.11
N HIS A 523 16.81 7.99 -5.42
CA HIS A 523 15.91 7.31 -4.48
C HIS A 523 16.52 6.09 -3.80
N GLY A 524 17.64 5.58 -4.34
CA GLY A 524 18.22 4.31 -3.94
C GLY A 524 19.04 4.36 -2.65
N TYR A 525 18.98 3.30 -1.86
CA TYR A 525 19.87 3.12 -0.72
C TYR A 525 21.26 2.62 -1.14
N ALA A 526 22.30 3.02 -0.41
CA ALA A 526 23.65 2.51 -0.62
C ALA A 526 23.82 1.04 -0.21
N GLN A 527 22.91 0.51 0.60
CA GLN A 527 22.84 -0.89 1.04
C GLN A 527 21.43 -1.43 0.80
N LEU A 528 21.32 -2.72 0.49
CA LEU A 528 20.03 -3.37 0.26
C LEU A 528 19.38 -3.93 1.53
N ALA A 529 20.17 -4.16 2.57
CA ALA A 529 19.72 -4.62 3.88
C ALA A 529 20.75 -4.25 4.97
N TYR A 530 20.29 -4.07 6.21
CA TYR A 530 21.18 -3.89 7.37
C TYR A 530 22.06 -5.12 7.62
N THR A 531 21.51 -6.31 7.39
CA THR A 531 22.23 -7.58 7.45
C THR A 531 21.80 -8.50 6.30
N TYR A 532 22.76 -9.20 5.70
CA TYR A 532 22.52 -10.12 4.58
C TYR A 532 22.18 -11.52 5.10
N THR A 533 21.01 -11.66 5.73
CA THR A 533 20.54 -12.93 6.30
C THR A 533 20.24 -13.97 5.22
N HIS A 534 19.98 -15.22 5.60
CA HIS A 534 19.54 -16.25 4.66
C HIS A 534 18.26 -15.85 3.90
N GLN A 535 17.35 -15.08 4.53
CA GLN A 535 16.16 -14.53 3.87
C GLN A 535 16.53 -13.57 2.75
N PHE A 536 17.53 -12.70 2.94
CA PHE A 536 18.00 -11.80 1.87
C PHE A 536 18.35 -12.59 0.59
N TRP A 537 19.14 -13.66 0.72
CA TRP A 537 19.57 -14.48 -0.41
C TRP A 537 18.42 -15.29 -1.04
N ILE A 538 17.47 -15.76 -0.20
CA ILE A 538 16.24 -16.40 -0.70
C ILE A 538 15.49 -15.44 -1.64
N TYR A 539 15.33 -14.18 -1.24
CA TYR A 539 14.56 -13.21 -2.01
C TYR A 539 15.26 -12.71 -3.27
N HIS A 540 16.57 -12.47 -3.21
CA HIS A 540 17.29 -11.86 -4.32
C HIS A 540 17.89 -12.86 -5.31
N ILE A 541 18.05 -14.13 -4.91
CA ILE A 541 18.64 -15.17 -5.78
C ILE A 541 17.67 -16.32 -6.01
N PHE A 542 17.25 -17.02 -4.94
CA PHE A 542 16.51 -18.27 -5.09
C PHE A 542 15.11 -18.05 -5.66
N ILE A 543 14.35 -17.08 -5.15
CA ILE A 543 12.99 -16.79 -5.62
C ILE A 543 12.99 -16.37 -7.12
N PRO A 544 13.85 -15.44 -7.59
CA PRO A 544 14.01 -15.14 -9.00
C PRO A 544 14.38 -16.35 -9.85
N ALA A 545 15.33 -17.18 -9.40
CA ALA A 545 15.70 -18.40 -10.12
C ALA A 545 14.51 -19.38 -10.22
N ILE A 546 13.77 -19.59 -9.12
CA ILE A 546 12.55 -20.42 -9.10
C ILE A 546 11.49 -19.85 -10.04
N ALA A 547 11.30 -18.53 -10.10
CA ALA A 547 10.34 -17.90 -10.99
C ALA A 547 10.69 -18.14 -12.47
N VAL A 548 11.97 -18.02 -12.85
CA VAL A 548 12.44 -18.30 -14.21
C VAL A 548 12.28 -19.77 -14.56
N LEU A 549 12.77 -20.68 -13.71
CA LEU A 549 12.66 -22.13 -13.93
C LEU A 549 11.19 -22.58 -14.01
N SER A 550 10.33 -22.04 -13.15
CA SER A 550 8.89 -22.30 -13.16
C SER A 550 8.24 -21.79 -14.44
N SER A 551 8.63 -20.61 -14.92
CA SER A 551 8.14 -20.06 -16.18
C SER A 551 8.51 -20.94 -17.36
N LEU A 552 9.77 -21.39 -17.45
CA LEU A 552 10.24 -22.32 -18.49
C LEU A 552 9.48 -23.65 -18.42
N PHE A 553 9.28 -24.20 -17.21
CA PHE A 553 8.51 -25.41 -17.00
C PHE A 553 7.06 -25.26 -17.44
N ILE A 554 6.40 -24.13 -17.14
CA ILE A 554 5.03 -23.86 -17.58
C ILE A 554 4.96 -23.78 -19.11
N ILE A 555 5.88 -23.05 -19.75
CA ILE A 555 5.95 -22.92 -21.22
C ILE A 555 6.08 -24.31 -21.86
N TYR A 556 7.02 -25.13 -21.37
CA TYR A 556 7.21 -26.50 -21.84
C TYR A 556 5.93 -27.32 -21.69
N THR A 557 5.28 -27.24 -20.52
CA THR A 557 4.10 -28.03 -20.20
C THR A 557 2.91 -27.66 -21.08
N ILE A 558 2.62 -26.36 -21.26
CA ILE A 558 1.54 -25.88 -22.15
C ILE A 558 1.80 -26.29 -23.59
N ARG A 559 3.05 -26.23 -24.06
CA ARG A 559 3.40 -26.57 -25.45
C ARG A 559 3.29 -28.07 -25.74
N LYS A 560 3.62 -28.92 -24.76
CA LYS A 560 3.61 -30.38 -24.90
C LYS A 560 2.23 -31.00 -24.69
N LYS A 561 1.42 -30.46 -23.77
CA LYS A 561 0.12 -31.02 -23.41
C LYS A 561 -1.02 -30.27 -24.09
N THR A 562 -1.93 -31.00 -24.72
CA THR A 562 -3.21 -30.44 -25.15
C THR A 562 -4.14 -30.33 -23.94
N TYR A 563 -4.35 -29.12 -23.43
CA TYR A 563 -5.22 -28.89 -22.28
C TYR A 563 -6.70 -28.88 -22.70
N THR A 564 -7.44 -29.92 -22.33
CA THR A 564 -8.91 -29.97 -22.47
C THR A 564 -9.60 -29.17 -21.36
N ASP A 565 -9.01 -29.12 -20.16
CA ASP A 565 -9.53 -28.31 -19.05
C ASP A 565 -9.13 -26.84 -19.20
N LYS A 566 -10.11 -26.01 -19.62
CA LYS A 566 -9.99 -24.56 -19.74
C LYS A 566 -9.52 -23.89 -18.43
N ARG A 567 -9.83 -24.45 -17.27
CA ARG A 567 -9.41 -23.86 -15.97
C ARG A 567 -7.93 -24.09 -15.74
N SER A 568 -7.46 -25.32 -15.90
CA SER A 568 -6.04 -25.64 -15.75
C SER A 568 -5.18 -24.81 -16.71
N PHE A 569 -5.64 -24.61 -17.94
CA PHE A 569 -5.01 -23.69 -18.89
C PHE A 569 -4.99 -22.24 -18.38
N PHE A 570 -6.11 -21.72 -17.85
CA PHE A 570 -6.16 -20.37 -17.29
C PHE A 570 -5.23 -20.21 -16.08
N GLN A 571 -5.16 -21.20 -15.19
CA GLN A 571 -4.30 -21.19 -13.99
C GLN A 571 -2.81 -21.14 -14.34
N LEU A 572 -2.36 -21.96 -15.30
CA LEU A 572 -0.96 -21.97 -15.73
C LEU A 572 -0.56 -20.67 -16.42
N ASN A 573 -1.43 -20.11 -17.26
CA ASN A 573 -1.19 -18.83 -17.90
C ASN A 573 -1.19 -17.67 -16.91
N ALA A 574 -2.08 -17.69 -15.91
CA ALA A 574 -2.06 -16.72 -14.83
C ALA A 574 -0.76 -16.84 -14.01
N SER A 575 -0.33 -18.07 -13.70
CA SER A 575 0.94 -18.34 -13.01
C SER A 575 2.14 -17.78 -13.80
N LEU A 576 2.23 -18.10 -15.10
CA LEU A 576 3.28 -17.58 -15.98
C LEU A 576 3.28 -16.04 -16.04
N PHE A 577 2.11 -15.43 -16.21
CA PHE A 577 1.99 -13.97 -16.23
C PHE A 577 2.46 -13.33 -14.93
N PHE A 578 2.04 -13.85 -13.77
CA PHE A 578 2.45 -13.29 -12.49
C PHE A 578 3.92 -13.54 -12.13
N PHE A 579 4.56 -14.61 -12.62
CA PHE A 579 6.02 -14.75 -12.54
C PHE A 579 6.75 -13.70 -13.38
N ILE A 580 6.26 -13.38 -14.57
CA ILE A 580 6.84 -12.32 -15.41
C ILE A 580 6.67 -10.95 -14.73
N VAL A 581 5.48 -10.67 -14.19
CA VAL A 581 5.20 -9.45 -13.39
C VAL A 581 6.15 -9.35 -12.21
N PHE A 582 6.36 -10.45 -11.47
CA PHE A 582 7.32 -10.52 -10.36
C PHE A 582 8.74 -10.11 -10.81
N ILE A 583 9.25 -10.68 -11.90
CA ILE A 583 10.60 -10.41 -12.39
C ILE A 583 10.77 -8.93 -12.75
N PHE A 584 9.81 -8.32 -13.45
CA PHE A 584 9.90 -6.90 -13.81
C PHE A 584 9.72 -5.96 -12.63
N ASN A 585 8.98 -6.37 -11.60
CA ASN A 585 8.80 -5.55 -10.39
C ASN A 585 9.95 -5.74 -9.36
N ALA A 586 10.80 -6.76 -9.52
CA ALA A 586 11.92 -7.05 -8.61
C ALA A 586 12.94 -5.91 -8.52
N GLN A 587 13.01 -5.04 -9.54
CA GLN A 587 13.87 -3.85 -9.52
C GLN A 587 13.57 -2.92 -8.33
N ARG A 588 12.32 -2.88 -7.85
CA ARG A 588 11.97 -2.03 -6.70
C ARG A 588 12.80 -2.43 -5.49
N GLY A 589 12.80 -3.71 -5.13
CA GLY A 589 13.60 -4.25 -4.02
C GLY A 589 15.12 -4.03 -4.13
N LEU A 590 15.64 -3.68 -5.32
CA LEU A 590 17.05 -3.35 -5.56
C LEU A 590 17.36 -1.84 -5.43
N VAL A 591 16.35 -0.98 -5.49
CA VAL A 591 16.50 0.48 -5.37
C VAL A 591 16.00 0.95 -4.01
N ARG A 592 14.72 0.73 -3.71
CA ARG A 592 14.02 1.19 -2.49
C ARG A 592 12.83 0.28 -2.19
N HIS A 593 12.22 0.34 -1.00
CA HIS A 593 11.12 -0.58 -0.64
C HIS A 593 11.56 -2.05 -0.63
N GLY A 594 12.79 -2.29 -0.18
CA GLY A 594 13.36 -3.61 0.07
C GLY A 594 13.49 -3.92 1.55
N PHE A 595 14.50 -4.72 1.90
CA PHE A 595 14.76 -5.14 3.29
C PHE A 595 15.17 -3.97 4.21
N MET A 596 15.74 -2.90 3.66
CA MET A 596 16.03 -1.66 4.42
C MET A 596 14.78 -1.02 5.03
N GLU A 597 13.60 -1.21 4.43
CA GLU A 597 12.34 -0.59 4.83
C GLU A 597 11.31 -1.59 5.35
N TYR A 598 11.67 -2.87 5.52
CA TYR A 598 10.73 -3.96 5.85
C TYR A 598 9.55 -4.05 4.88
N ALA A 599 9.82 -3.81 3.58
CA ALA A 599 8.80 -3.56 2.57
C ALA A 599 8.87 -4.57 1.39
N GLU A 600 9.43 -5.76 1.61
CA GLU A 600 9.68 -6.78 0.57
C GLU A 600 8.41 -7.28 -0.13
N THR A 601 7.26 -7.11 0.51
CA THR A 601 5.95 -7.52 -0.01
C THR A 601 5.53 -6.75 -1.26
N PHE A 602 6.07 -5.53 -1.48
CA PHE A 602 5.80 -4.72 -2.68
C PHE A 602 6.20 -5.42 -3.97
N PHE A 603 7.24 -6.25 -3.95
CA PHE A 603 7.70 -6.99 -5.13
C PHE A 603 7.45 -8.50 -5.06
N THR A 604 7.28 -9.12 -3.88
CA THR A 604 7.16 -10.60 -3.76
C THR A 604 5.74 -11.16 -3.75
N SER A 605 4.73 -10.34 -3.52
CA SER A 605 3.32 -10.74 -3.49
C SER A 605 2.85 -11.53 -4.72
N THR A 606 3.22 -11.08 -5.92
CA THR A 606 2.86 -11.73 -7.18
C THR A 606 3.55 -13.08 -7.38
N PHE A 607 4.75 -13.26 -6.81
CA PHE A 607 5.44 -14.55 -6.81
C PHE A 607 4.65 -15.60 -6.02
N PHE A 608 4.17 -15.27 -4.81
CA PHE A 608 3.41 -16.22 -4.00
C PHE A 608 2.17 -16.70 -4.73
N LEU A 609 1.40 -15.78 -5.32
CA LEU A 609 0.24 -16.12 -6.13
C LEU A 609 0.64 -17.01 -7.32
N ALA A 610 1.66 -16.64 -8.08
CA ALA A 610 2.12 -17.40 -9.23
C ALA A 610 2.51 -18.84 -8.86
N PHE A 611 3.28 -19.00 -7.78
CA PHE A 611 3.80 -20.28 -7.32
C PHE A 611 2.68 -21.22 -6.85
N ILE A 612 1.70 -20.70 -6.12
CA ILE A 612 0.56 -21.51 -5.66
C ILE A 612 -0.31 -21.95 -6.85
N LEU A 613 -0.53 -21.08 -7.83
CA LEU A 613 -1.29 -21.42 -9.04
C LEU A 613 -0.62 -22.56 -9.82
N LEU A 614 0.71 -22.57 -9.91
CA LEU A 614 1.49 -23.68 -10.47
C LEU A 614 1.30 -24.96 -9.62
N GLY A 615 1.48 -24.85 -8.30
CA GLY A 615 1.34 -25.99 -7.38
C GLY A 615 -0.03 -26.68 -7.45
N ILE A 616 -1.13 -25.93 -7.48
CA ILE A 616 -2.48 -26.50 -7.64
C ILE A 616 -2.59 -27.31 -8.93
N ASN A 617 -1.98 -26.84 -10.01
CA ASN A 617 -2.06 -27.49 -11.32
C ASN A 617 -1.28 -28.81 -11.31
N LEU A 618 -0.10 -28.83 -10.70
CA LEU A 618 0.76 -30.01 -10.58
C LEU A 618 0.08 -31.15 -9.81
N PHE A 619 -0.58 -30.85 -8.68
CA PHE A 619 -1.21 -31.87 -7.82
C PHE A 619 -2.64 -32.23 -8.22
N HIS A 620 -2.96 -32.16 -9.52
CA HIS A 620 -4.28 -32.30 -10.16
C HIS A 620 -5.37 -32.91 -9.26
N THR A 621 -6.23 -32.07 -8.70
CA THR A 621 -7.30 -32.49 -7.77
C THR A 621 -8.66 -32.41 -8.45
N ILE A 622 -9.38 -33.54 -8.53
CA ILE A 622 -10.72 -33.61 -9.14
C ILE A 622 -11.76 -32.91 -8.26
N ASN A 623 -11.66 -33.07 -6.93
CA ASN A 623 -12.60 -32.46 -5.99
C ASN A 623 -12.28 -30.98 -5.75
N LYS A 624 -13.23 -30.10 -6.09
CA LYS A 624 -13.08 -28.64 -5.95
C LYS A 624 -12.89 -28.17 -4.49
N SER A 625 -13.51 -28.83 -3.51
CA SER A 625 -13.33 -28.48 -2.09
C SER A 625 -11.91 -28.79 -1.61
N LYS A 626 -11.38 -29.96 -1.98
CA LYS A 626 -9.99 -30.34 -1.65
C LYS A 626 -8.99 -29.41 -2.34
N ARG A 627 -9.29 -28.97 -3.58
CA ARG A 627 -8.49 -27.97 -4.28
C ARG A 627 -8.46 -26.63 -3.54
N PHE A 628 -9.60 -26.15 -3.04
CA PHE A 628 -9.66 -24.94 -2.23
C PHE A 628 -8.84 -25.08 -0.93
N ILE A 629 -9.00 -26.19 -0.20
CA ILE A 629 -8.23 -26.45 1.02
C ILE A 629 -6.72 -26.42 0.75
N ARG A 630 -6.26 -27.07 -0.33
CA ARG A 630 -4.86 -27.02 -0.73
C ARG A 630 -4.41 -25.62 -1.10
N PHE A 631 -5.20 -24.89 -1.89
CA PHE A 631 -4.89 -23.50 -2.23
C PHE A 631 -4.70 -22.64 -0.98
N TYR A 632 -5.66 -22.70 -0.07
CA TYR A 632 -5.67 -21.93 1.17
C TYR A 632 -4.48 -22.29 2.07
N ALA A 633 -4.26 -23.59 2.30
CA ALA A 633 -3.18 -24.08 3.13
C ALA A 633 -1.81 -23.75 2.53
N SER A 634 -1.61 -23.97 1.23
CA SER A 634 -0.37 -23.62 0.55
C SER A 634 -0.12 -22.11 0.55
N ALA A 635 -1.15 -21.29 0.37
CA ALA A 635 -1.02 -19.83 0.47
C ALA A 635 -0.56 -19.39 1.86
N PHE A 636 -1.20 -19.93 2.90
CA PHE A 636 -0.85 -19.61 4.27
C PHE A 636 0.57 -20.07 4.62
N CYS A 637 0.90 -21.33 4.33
CA CYS A 637 2.21 -21.88 4.66
C CYS A 637 3.34 -21.20 3.87
N LEU A 638 3.13 -20.90 2.59
CA LEU A 638 4.15 -20.23 1.77
C LEU A 638 4.48 -18.84 2.32
N LEU A 639 3.45 -18.07 2.69
CA LEU A 639 3.65 -16.77 3.34
C LEU A 639 4.33 -16.91 4.69
N LEU A 640 3.91 -17.87 5.53
CA LEU A 640 4.54 -18.09 6.83
C LEU A 640 6.03 -18.47 6.72
N LEU A 641 6.38 -19.30 5.73
CA LEU A 641 7.75 -19.77 5.55
C LEU A 641 8.67 -18.72 4.91
N LEU A 642 8.14 -17.86 4.05
CA LEU A 642 8.95 -16.96 3.25
C LEU A 642 8.86 -15.50 3.68
N LYS A 643 7.73 -15.02 4.23
CA LYS A 643 7.56 -13.59 4.59
C LYS A 643 8.64 -13.15 5.59
N PHE A 644 9.14 -11.93 5.43
CA PHE A 644 10.04 -11.31 6.40
C PHE A 644 9.26 -10.82 7.62
N PHE A 645 9.73 -11.14 8.83
CA PHE A 645 9.07 -10.83 10.11
C PHE A 645 9.74 -9.60 10.74
N PRO A 646 8.97 -8.68 11.39
CA PRO A 646 7.81 -8.98 12.23
C PRO A 646 6.42 -8.81 11.57
N ILE A 647 5.46 -9.62 12.01
CA ILE A 647 4.03 -9.40 11.72
C ILE A 647 3.48 -8.49 12.82
N GLU A 648 2.96 -7.32 12.44
CA GLU A 648 2.32 -6.39 13.36
C GLU A 648 1.06 -7.01 13.97
N ASN A 649 0.89 -6.82 15.29
CA ASN A 649 -0.30 -7.24 16.02
C ASN A 649 -1.51 -6.46 15.51
N SER A 650 -2.25 -7.05 14.58
CA SER A 650 -3.39 -6.43 13.92
C SER A 650 -4.56 -7.42 13.83
N ASN A 651 -5.78 -6.88 13.88
CA ASN A 651 -6.99 -7.66 13.63
C ASN A 651 -7.06 -8.02 12.14
N ILE A 652 -7.42 -9.26 11.82
CA ILE A 652 -7.75 -9.62 10.43
C ILE A 652 -9.01 -8.87 9.98
N MET A 653 -9.19 -8.68 8.68
CA MET A 653 -10.28 -7.87 8.12
C MET A 653 -11.67 -8.29 8.64
N ILE A 654 -12.02 -9.57 8.59
CA ILE A 654 -13.32 -10.06 9.07
C ILE A 654 -13.47 -9.94 10.60
N GLN A 655 -12.37 -10.00 11.35
CA GLN A 655 -12.37 -9.73 12.80
C GLN A 655 -12.76 -8.28 13.07
N ASN A 656 -12.15 -7.33 12.35
CA ASN A 656 -12.50 -5.90 12.45
C ASN A 656 -13.97 -5.68 12.13
N ALA A 657 -14.48 -6.28 11.06
CA ALA A 657 -15.89 -6.12 10.67
C ALA A 657 -16.88 -6.57 11.76
N ILE A 658 -16.49 -7.50 12.62
CA ILE A 658 -17.38 -8.08 13.64
C ILE A 658 -17.21 -7.43 15.01
N VAL A 659 -15.97 -7.25 15.45
CA VAL A 659 -15.65 -6.85 16.84
C VAL A 659 -15.52 -5.35 16.98
N SER A 660 -14.93 -4.69 16.00
CA SER A 660 -14.61 -3.27 16.03
C SER A 660 -14.87 -2.62 14.67
N PRO A 661 -16.11 -2.68 14.15
CA PRO A 661 -16.40 -2.13 12.84
C PRO A 661 -16.23 -0.62 12.84
N SER A 662 -15.84 -0.06 11.70
CA SER A 662 -15.60 1.36 11.49
C SER A 662 -16.83 2.25 11.75
N ILE A 663 -18.04 1.69 11.67
CA ILE A 663 -19.30 2.37 11.95
C ILE A 663 -19.74 2.28 13.42
N LYS A 664 -18.95 1.63 14.29
CA LYS A 664 -19.26 1.55 15.72
C LYS A 664 -19.33 2.96 16.31
N ASN A 665 -20.33 3.20 17.16
CA ASN A 665 -20.59 4.48 17.83
C ASN A 665 -20.82 5.67 16.89
N THR A 666 -21.16 5.44 15.61
CA THR A 666 -21.46 6.53 14.69
C THR A 666 -22.66 7.37 15.16
N ASP A 667 -23.68 6.80 15.79
CA ASP A 667 -24.77 7.59 16.40
C ASP A 667 -24.25 8.65 17.39
N VAL A 668 -23.28 8.27 18.23
CA VAL A 668 -22.72 9.13 19.27
C VAL A 668 -21.90 10.24 18.63
N LEU A 669 -21.12 9.90 17.60
CA LEU A 669 -20.35 10.87 16.82
C LEU A 669 -21.27 11.87 16.13
N LEU A 670 -22.31 11.40 15.44
CA LEU A 670 -23.24 12.24 14.67
C LEU A 670 -24.16 13.11 15.54
N LYS A 671 -24.40 12.73 16.81
CA LYS A 671 -25.21 13.51 17.77
C LYS A 671 -24.43 14.57 18.54
N LYS A 672 -23.09 14.52 18.56
CA LYS A 672 -22.29 15.65 19.05
C LYS A 672 -22.50 16.82 18.10
N ASP A 673 -23.08 17.91 18.62
CA ASP A 673 -23.42 19.19 17.97
C ASP A 673 -23.02 19.37 16.50
N CYS A 674 -24.03 19.57 15.63
CA CYS A 674 -23.95 19.97 14.22
C CYS A 674 -22.58 19.78 13.57
N ILE A 675 -22.24 18.53 13.21
CA ILE A 675 -21.01 18.22 12.47
C ILE A 675 -20.92 19.10 11.21
N ARG A 676 -19.94 20.00 11.18
CA ARG A 676 -19.69 20.91 10.06
C ARG A 676 -18.62 20.39 9.07
N SER A 677 -17.92 19.31 9.42
CA SER A 677 -16.88 18.67 8.61
C SER A 677 -16.81 17.18 8.98
N ARG A 678 -16.39 16.33 8.04
CA ARG A 678 -16.18 14.90 8.28
C ARG A 678 -14.86 14.60 8.99
N VAL A 679 -14.08 15.62 9.30
CA VAL A 679 -12.79 15.50 9.97
C VAL A 679 -12.92 16.03 11.39
N LEU A 680 -12.58 15.21 12.38
CA LEU A 680 -12.47 15.65 13.77
C LEU A 680 -11.19 16.46 13.92
N LYS A 681 -11.38 17.77 14.14
CA LYS A 681 -10.32 18.74 14.32
C LYS A 681 -9.41 18.38 15.49
N ASN A 682 -8.09 18.48 15.30
CA ASN A 682 -7.06 18.33 16.32
C ASN A 682 -6.40 19.68 16.57
N ASP A 683 -6.97 20.47 17.48
CA ASP A 683 -6.49 21.83 17.76
C ASP A 683 -5.04 21.88 18.27
N SER A 684 -4.57 20.84 18.96
CA SER A 684 -3.16 20.75 19.40
C SER A 684 -2.21 20.59 18.22
N PHE A 685 -2.56 19.73 17.25
CA PHE A 685 -1.79 19.55 16.05
C PHE A 685 -1.77 20.83 15.20
N GLU A 686 -2.92 21.47 14.95
CA GLU A 686 -2.96 22.68 14.13
C GLU A 686 -2.11 23.81 14.72
N ARG A 687 -2.26 24.05 16.04
CA ARG A 687 -1.45 25.05 16.76
C ARG A 687 0.04 24.74 16.74
N ALA A 688 0.43 23.47 16.76
CA ALA A 688 1.83 23.07 16.69
C ALA A 688 2.38 23.12 15.26
N ALA A 689 1.59 22.74 14.26
CA ALA A 689 2.07 22.45 12.92
C ALA A 689 1.96 23.60 11.90
N PHE A 690 0.89 24.39 11.92
CA PHE A 690 0.69 25.37 10.83
C PHE A 690 -0.16 26.60 11.14
N LEU A 691 -0.88 26.68 12.26
CA LEU A 691 -1.88 27.72 12.46
C LEU A 691 -1.28 29.14 12.51
N ASP A 692 -0.17 29.34 13.23
CA ASP A 692 0.49 30.64 13.33
C ASP A 692 1.16 31.01 12.01
N PHE A 693 1.73 30.03 11.30
CA PHE A 693 2.28 30.21 9.97
C PHE A 693 1.19 30.63 8.97
N LYS A 694 0.02 29.99 9.00
CA LYS A 694 -1.13 30.38 8.19
C LYS A 694 -1.55 31.82 8.48
N ASN A 695 -1.68 32.19 9.76
CA ASN A 695 -2.03 33.56 10.18
C ASN A 695 -0.99 34.59 9.72
N PHE A 696 0.30 34.24 9.80
CA PHE A 696 1.39 35.05 9.28
C PHE A 696 1.26 35.28 7.77
N LEU A 697 1.01 34.22 7.00
CA LEU A 697 0.82 34.32 5.55
C LEU A 697 -0.41 35.17 5.20
N ASP A 698 -1.55 34.93 5.85
CA ASP A 698 -2.80 35.64 5.56
C ASP A 698 -2.73 37.14 5.90
N SER A 699 -1.90 37.51 6.88
CA SER A 699 -1.70 38.92 7.26
C SER A 699 -0.72 39.66 6.36
N ASN A 700 0.19 38.94 5.69
CA ASN A 700 1.31 39.56 4.96
C ASN A 700 1.29 39.31 3.45
N LEU A 701 0.55 38.30 2.96
CA LEU A 701 0.51 37.91 1.55
C LEU A 701 -0.87 38.10 0.95
N SER A 702 -0.91 38.60 -0.28
CA SER A 702 -2.13 38.58 -1.09
C SER A 702 -2.54 37.14 -1.44
N GLU A 703 -3.81 36.93 -1.81
CA GLU A 703 -4.33 35.61 -2.20
C GLU A 703 -3.55 34.97 -3.38
N SER A 704 -3.04 35.81 -4.29
CA SER A 704 -2.25 35.37 -5.45
C SER A 704 -0.82 34.93 -5.11
N GLN A 705 -0.34 35.31 -3.92
CA GLN A 705 0.99 34.98 -3.42
C GLN A 705 0.98 33.69 -2.62
N SER A 706 2.13 33.03 -2.61
CA SER A 706 2.38 31.76 -1.91
C SER A 706 3.78 31.78 -1.30
N PHE A 707 4.30 30.63 -0.91
CA PHE A 707 5.63 30.46 -0.32
C PHE A 707 6.38 29.30 -0.99
N ILE A 708 7.67 29.17 -0.69
CA ILE A 708 8.49 28.00 -1.08
C ILE A 708 8.70 27.12 0.14
N ASP A 709 8.41 25.84 0.03
CA ASP A 709 8.74 24.84 1.06
C ASP A 709 10.06 24.14 0.71
N PHE A 710 11.10 24.44 1.48
CA PHE A 710 12.42 23.81 1.43
C PHE A 710 12.63 22.80 2.58
N SER A 711 11.67 22.72 3.52
CA SER A 711 11.72 21.83 4.69
C SER A 711 11.10 20.45 4.43
N ASN A 712 10.64 20.19 3.21
CA ASN A 712 9.98 18.94 2.81
C ASN A 712 8.70 18.66 3.65
N THR A 713 7.87 19.68 3.88
CA THR A 713 6.54 19.57 4.51
C THR A 713 5.40 20.08 3.62
N PRO A 714 5.16 19.42 2.47
CA PRO A 714 4.29 19.92 1.41
C PRO A 714 2.80 20.03 1.78
N MET A 715 2.35 19.45 2.90
CA MET A 715 0.98 19.69 3.40
C MET A 715 0.72 21.13 3.82
N LEU A 716 1.76 21.92 4.10
CA LEU A 716 1.60 23.34 4.43
C LEU A 716 0.89 24.11 3.31
N TYR A 717 1.11 23.75 2.04
CA TYR A 717 0.40 24.35 0.92
C TYR A 717 -1.11 24.15 1.04
N TYR A 718 -1.54 22.91 1.31
CA TYR A 718 -2.95 22.59 1.50
C TYR A 718 -3.54 23.29 2.71
N TYR A 719 -2.91 23.17 3.89
CA TYR A 719 -3.46 23.77 5.11
C TYR A 719 -3.51 25.30 5.08
N CYS A 720 -2.56 25.94 4.38
CA CYS A 720 -2.55 27.39 4.19
C CYS A 720 -3.37 27.83 2.96
N GLN A 721 -3.95 26.89 2.20
CA GLN A 721 -4.68 27.14 0.94
C GLN A 721 -3.85 27.96 -0.07
N ARG A 722 -2.56 27.65 -0.18
CA ARG A 722 -1.60 28.33 -1.07
C ARG A 722 -1.10 27.38 -2.15
N THR A 723 -0.99 27.86 -3.39
CA THR A 723 -0.54 27.03 -4.50
C THR A 723 0.93 26.61 -4.34
N SER A 724 1.20 25.31 -4.42
CA SER A 724 2.57 24.77 -4.51
C SER A 724 3.21 25.13 -5.86
N PRO A 725 4.46 25.63 -5.89
CA PRO A 725 5.16 25.90 -7.13
C PRO A 725 5.44 24.60 -7.91
N GLY A 726 5.61 24.71 -9.22
CA GLY A 726 6.04 23.60 -10.07
C GLY A 726 4.99 22.51 -10.35
N TYR A 727 5.48 21.45 -10.99
CA TYR A 727 4.68 20.37 -11.56
C TYR A 727 4.27 19.31 -10.53
N PHE A 728 5.06 19.02 -9.50
CA PHE A 728 4.77 17.94 -8.56
C PHE A 728 4.00 18.42 -7.32
N CYS A 729 3.08 17.60 -6.80
CA CYS A 729 2.35 17.91 -5.56
C CYS A 729 3.22 17.80 -4.31
N GLN A 730 4.17 16.85 -4.29
CA GLN A 730 5.31 16.79 -3.37
C GLN A 730 6.54 17.39 -4.06
N ASN A 731 6.58 18.71 -4.15
CA ASN A 731 7.46 19.38 -5.09
C ASN A 731 8.96 19.16 -4.82
N LEU A 732 9.43 19.43 -3.60
CA LEU A 732 10.84 19.33 -3.26
C LEU A 732 11.36 17.89 -3.41
N GLN A 733 10.72 16.93 -2.77
CA GLN A 733 11.10 15.50 -2.84
C GLN A 733 11.20 14.96 -4.28
N ASN A 734 10.32 15.40 -5.18
CA ASN A 734 10.30 14.92 -6.56
C ASN A 734 11.25 15.70 -7.48
N THR A 735 11.91 16.75 -6.99
CA THR A 735 12.87 17.58 -7.73
C THR A 735 14.30 17.07 -7.54
N VAL A 736 14.54 15.85 -8.02
CA VAL A 736 15.69 15.01 -7.61
C VAL A 736 17.00 15.25 -8.35
N ASP A 737 17.00 15.93 -9.49
CA ASP A 737 18.20 16.18 -10.30
C ASP A 737 18.33 17.66 -10.74
N ASP A 738 19.46 18.00 -11.36
CA ASP A 738 19.75 19.35 -11.81
C ASP A 738 18.71 19.88 -12.81
N TYR A 739 18.23 19.03 -13.73
CA TYR A 739 17.23 19.43 -14.71
C TYR A 739 15.93 19.84 -14.03
N LEU A 740 15.45 19.03 -13.08
CA LEU A 740 14.24 19.29 -12.34
C LEU A 740 14.38 20.53 -11.46
N GLN A 741 15.50 20.72 -10.78
CA GLN A 741 15.77 21.92 -9.98
C GLN A 741 15.73 23.17 -10.86
N LEU A 742 16.39 23.13 -12.01
CA LEU A 742 16.38 24.22 -13.00
C LEU A 742 14.97 24.49 -13.55
N GLN A 743 14.18 23.46 -13.86
CA GLN A 743 12.78 23.64 -14.30
C GLN A 743 11.91 24.22 -13.19
N LEU A 744 12.10 23.83 -11.94
CA LEU A 744 11.38 24.39 -10.81
C LEU A 744 11.73 25.88 -10.62
N LEU A 745 13.01 26.24 -10.72
CA LEU A 745 13.47 27.62 -10.56
C LEU A 745 12.86 28.57 -11.60
N LYS A 746 12.50 28.11 -12.80
CA LYS A 746 11.74 28.92 -13.78
C LYS A 746 10.36 29.37 -13.27
N HIS A 747 9.81 28.65 -12.30
CA HIS A 747 8.53 29.00 -11.67
C HIS A 747 8.71 29.91 -10.45
N PHE A 748 9.94 30.12 -9.98
CA PHE A 748 10.20 30.96 -8.83
C PHE A 748 10.25 32.43 -9.24
N ASP A 749 9.22 33.18 -8.83
CA ASP A 749 9.24 34.64 -8.85
C ASP A 749 9.15 35.13 -7.39
N THR A 750 10.16 35.87 -6.93
CA THR A 750 10.20 36.41 -5.56
C THR A 750 9.01 37.33 -5.24
N ARG A 751 8.35 37.90 -6.25
CA ARG A 751 7.11 38.68 -6.06
C ARG A 751 5.93 37.77 -5.74
N LYS A 752 5.88 36.58 -6.33
CA LYS A 752 4.82 35.59 -6.13
C LYS A 752 5.07 34.72 -4.90
N PHE A 753 6.33 34.42 -4.60
CA PHE A 753 6.74 33.56 -3.48
C PHE A 753 7.68 34.29 -2.51
N PRO A 754 7.26 35.35 -1.83
CA PRO A 754 8.17 36.17 -1.02
C PRO A 754 8.56 35.56 0.33
N VAL A 755 8.01 34.38 0.68
CA VAL A 755 8.28 33.64 1.92
C VAL A 755 8.82 32.26 1.60
N VAL A 756 9.76 31.77 2.41
CA VAL A 756 10.34 30.42 2.31
C VAL A 756 10.26 29.75 3.68
N VAL A 757 9.73 28.53 3.73
CA VAL A 757 9.87 27.61 4.87
C VAL A 757 11.18 26.87 4.66
N PHE A 758 12.26 27.33 5.29
CA PHE A 758 13.61 26.89 4.99
C PHE A 758 13.92 25.50 5.57
N SER A 759 13.59 25.28 6.84
CA SER A 759 13.82 24.00 7.52
C SER A 759 12.88 23.83 8.70
N SER A 760 12.84 22.63 9.27
CA SER A 760 12.31 22.45 10.63
C SER A 760 13.25 23.04 11.69
N TYR A 761 12.69 23.40 12.83
CA TYR A 761 13.42 23.92 13.99
C TYR A 761 12.93 23.21 15.27
N PRO A 762 13.71 22.28 15.86
CA PRO A 762 15.02 21.79 15.40
C PRO A 762 14.93 20.97 14.09
N LEU A 763 16.08 20.73 13.45
CA LEU A 763 16.17 19.92 12.23
C LEU A 763 15.59 18.52 12.44
N GLY A 764 14.77 18.07 11.50
CA GLY A 764 14.17 16.74 11.48
C GLY A 764 14.72 15.84 10.38
N TRP A 765 14.11 14.65 10.26
CA TRP A 765 14.42 13.70 9.20
C TRP A 765 14.16 14.27 7.80
N PHE A 766 13.11 15.09 7.64
CA PHE A 766 12.75 15.75 6.37
C PHE A 766 13.74 16.80 5.89
N ASP A 767 14.58 17.34 6.78
CA ASP A 767 15.67 18.26 6.44
C ASP A 767 16.94 17.53 5.99
N ASN A 768 17.03 16.21 6.26
CA ASN A 768 18.19 15.35 5.99
C ASN A 768 17.78 13.97 5.44
N THR A 769 16.91 13.96 4.43
CA THR A 769 16.35 12.73 3.85
C THR A 769 17.46 11.77 3.37
N ASP A 770 17.33 10.50 3.74
CA ASP A 770 18.32 9.43 3.48
C ASP A 770 19.76 9.78 3.94
N GLY A 771 19.90 10.67 4.93
CA GLY A 771 21.20 11.13 5.44
C GLY A 771 21.90 12.18 4.58
N VAL A 772 21.16 12.82 3.65
CA VAL A 772 21.66 13.93 2.82
C VAL A 772 20.83 15.17 3.12
N SER A 773 21.48 16.27 3.52
CA SER A 773 20.77 17.52 3.82
C SER A 773 20.08 18.10 2.59
N ASN A 774 18.95 18.78 2.79
CA ASN A 774 18.23 19.45 1.69
C ASN A 774 19.11 20.47 0.97
N ILE A 775 20.00 21.16 1.70
CA ILE A 775 20.97 22.10 1.13
C ILE A 775 21.92 21.40 0.13
N MET A 776 22.37 20.19 0.44
CA MET A 776 23.23 19.42 -0.47
C MET A 776 22.45 18.79 -1.62
N ARG A 777 21.27 18.23 -1.33
CA ARG A 777 20.43 17.53 -2.31
C ARG A 777 19.87 18.50 -3.36
N TYR A 778 19.40 19.66 -2.92
CA TYR A 778 18.71 20.68 -3.72
C TYR A 778 19.55 21.95 -3.83
N TYR A 779 20.83 21.79 -4.16
CA TYR A 779 21.83 22.84 -4.04
C TYR A 779 21.56 24.08 -4.91
N LEU A 780 20.95 23.93 -6.10
CA LEU A 780 20.60 25.08 -6.95
C LEU A 780 19.48 25.91 -6.31
N ILE A 781 18.54 25.23 -5.66
CA ILE A 781 17.41 25.86 -4.97
C ILE A 781 17.92 26.56 -3.71
N ALA A 782 18.81 25.92 -2.94
CA ALA A 782 19.42 26.51 -1.76
C ALA A 782 20.15 27.83 -2.09
N GLU A 783 20.96 27.84 -3.15
CA GLU A 783 21.70 29.03 -3.60
C GLU A 783 20.77 30.16 -4.05
N TYR A 784 19.70 29.81 -4.78
CA TYR A 784 18.66 30.78 -5.12
C TYR A 784 18.02 31.39 -3.86
N ILE A 785 17.74 30.58 -2.84
CA ILE A 785 17.19 31.06 -1.56
C ILE A 785 18.19 31.99 -0.86
N PHE A 786 19.46 31.60 -0.72
CA PHE A 786 20.49 32.41 -0.07
C PHE A 786 20.72 33.76 -0.76
N THR A 787 20.62 33.78 -2.08
CA THR A 787 20.78 35.01 -2.87
C THR A 787 19.61 35.97 -2.65
N ASN A 788 18.38 35.47 -2.61
CA ASN A 788 17.16 36.29 -2.71
C ASN A 788 16.40 36.50 -1.38
N TYR A 789 16.64 35.67 -0.37
CA TYR A 789 15.91 35.66 0.89
C TYR A 789 16.86 35.81 2.08
N ARG A 790 16.30 36.19 3.22
CA ARG A 790 17.02 36.29 4.50
C ARG A 790 16.22 35.60 5.61
N PRO A 791 16.89 35.09 6.65
CA PRO A 791 16.23 34.58 7.84
C PRO A 791 15.33 35.65 8.47
N PHE A 792 14.17 35.24 8.97
CA PHE A 792 13.19 36.16 9.55
C PHE A 792 12.81 35.77 10.98
N ALA A 793 12.17 34.62 11.16
CA ALA A 793 11.68 34.17 12.47
C ALA A 793 11.48 32.65 12.50
N ILE A 794 11.30 32.10 13.69
CA ILE A 794 10.74 30.75 13.88
C ILE A 794 9.22 30.88 14.07
N ILE A 795 8.45 30.12 13.28
CA ILE A 795 6.99 30.05 13.39
C ILE A 795 6.58 28.58 13.28
N ASN A 796 5.77 28.06 14.21
CA ASN A 796 5.35 26.65 14.22
C ASN A 796 6.52 25.64 14.13
N ASN A 797 7.63 25.87 14.85
CA ASN A 797 8.83 25.03 14.78
C ASN A 797 9.42 24.95 13.35
N LYS A 798 9.28 26.02 12.56
CA LYS A 798 9.86 26.16 11.22
C LYS A 798 10.70 27.41 11.12
N SER A 799 11.87 27.29 10.49
CA SER A 799 12.70 28.42 10.10
C SER A 799 12.06 29.14 8.91
N ILE A 800 11.56 30.35 9.13
CA ILE A 800 10.91 31.16 8.08
C ILE A 800 11.87 32.21 7.58
N TRP A 801 12.00 32.28 6.26
CA TRP A 801 12.81 33.24 5.54
C TRP A 801 11.92 34.13 4.67
N THR A 802 12.33 35.37 4.48
CA THR A 802 11.57 36.37 3.72
C THR A 802 12.44 37.00 2.65
N LYS A 803 11.79 37.47 1.58
CA LYS A 803 12.46 38.18 0.50
C LYS A 803 13.29 39.34 1.06
N LYS A 804 14.54 39.47 0.60
CA LYS A 804 15.40 40.61 0.97
C LYS A 804 14.70 41.93 0.61
N ASN A 805 14.96 42.96 1.41
CA ASN A 805 14.41 44.32 1.23
C ASN A 805 12.88 44.42 1.28
N THR A 806 12.20 43.42 1.86
CA THR A 806 10.75 43.48 2.16
C THR A 806 10.55 43.44 3.68
N SER A 807 9.62 44.25 4.18
CA SER A 807 9.22 44.27 5.58
C SER A 807 7.98 43.41 5.80
N PHE A 808 8.04 42.51 6.78
CA PHE A 808 6.94 41.64 7.19
C PHE A 808 6.61 41.94 8.65
N HIS A 809 5.32 41.87 9.00
CA HIS A 809 4.85 42.10 10.36
C HIS A 809 4.60 40.76 11.05
N TRP A 810 5.26 40.55 12.21
CA TRP A 810 5.05 39.39 13.07
C TRP A 810 5.39 39.71 14.52
N ASN A 811 4.51 39.33 15.45
CA ASN A 811 4.55 39.78 16.85
C ASN A 811 5.47 38.93 17.75
N ILE A 812 5.86 37.72 17.32
CA ILE A 812 6.63 36.77 18.13
C ILE A 812 7.93 36.44 17.38
N SER A 813 9.02 37.14 17.68
CA SER A 813 10.30 36.89 17.02
C SER A 813 11.18 35.94 17.84
N GLU A 814 10.85 34.65 17.83
CA GLU A 814 11.89 33.66 18.13
C GLU A 814 12.92 33.70 17.00
N THR A 815 14.19 33.91 17.33
CA THR A 815 15.27 34.02 16.37
C THR A 815 15.83 32.64 16.04
N ASP A 816 15.99 32.34 14.76
CA ASP A 816 16.63 31.09 14.32
C ASP A 816 18.12 31.06 14.71
N THR A 817 18.44 30.24 15.71
CA THR A 817 19.81 30.06 16.18
C THR A 817 20.63 29.08 15.33
N LEU A 818 19.99 28.22 14.53
CA LEU A 818 20.69 27.25 13.68
C LEU A 818 21.51 27.95 12.59
N ILE A 819 21.02 29.10 12.12
CA ILE A 819 21.66 29.87 11.06
C ILE A 819 22.93 30.59 11.54
N ASN A 820 23.07 30.78 12.86
CA ASN A 820 24.27 31.36 13.45
C ASN A 820 25.37 30.29 13.67
N ASN A 821 25.03 29.01 13.57
CA ASN A 821 25.98 27.91 13.76
C ASN A 821 26.61 27.53 12.40
N PRO A 822 27.94 27.65 12.24
CA PRO A 822 28.62 27.29 11.01
C PRO A 822 28.38 25.81 10.63
N PRO A 823 27.71 25.50 9.50
CA PRO A 823 27.39 24.12 9.16
C PRO A 823 28.61 23.37 8.59
N PHE A 824 28.68 22.07 8.88
CA PHE A 824 29.58 21.14 8.20
C PHE A 824 28.79 20.17 7.34
N PHE A 825 29.12 20.12 6.05
CA PHE A 825 28.47 19.24 5.09
C PHE A 825 29.30 18.00 4.77
N GLU A 826 28.70 16.83 4.93
CA GLU A 826 29.34 15.53 4.74
C GLU A 826 29.17 15.03 3.29
N TYR A 827 30.11 15.39 2.41
CA TYR A 827 30.13 14.98 1.00
C TYR A 827 30.52 13.52 0.81
N LYS A 828 31.26 12.92 1.75
CA LYS A 828 31.79 11.55 1.62
C LYS A 828 32.47 11.36 0.25
N LYS A 829 32.06 10.35 -0.53
CA LYS A 829 32.58 10.08 -1.88
C LYS A 829 32.01 10.97 -2.98
N ALA A 830 30.95 11.74 -2.71
CA ALA A 830 30.31 12.58 -3.72
C ALA A 830 31.29 13.64 -4.27
N ALA A 831 32.21 14.13 -3.43
CA ALA A 831 33.21 15.09 -3.85
C ALA A 831 34.06 14.57 -5.03
N TYR A 832 34.51 13.31 -4.96
CA TYR A 832 35.27 12.69 -6.06
C TYR A 832 34.44 12.57 -7.35
N TYR A 833 33.19 12.13 -7.26
CA TYR A 833 32.35 11.94 -8.44
C TYR A 833 32.01 13.27 -9.11
N TRP A 834 31.76 14.32 -8.33
CA TRP A 834 31.62 15.68 -8.85
C TRP A 834 32.92 16.20 -9.46
N GLY A 835 34.06 15.96 -8.82
CA GLY A 835 35.37 16.36 -9.36
C GLY A 835 35.64 15.73 -10.71
N THR A 836 35.43 14.42 -10.81
CA THR A 836 35.54 13.67 -12.06
C THR A 836 34.58 14.21 -13.13
N HIS A 837 33.32 14.47 -12.77
CA HIS A 837 32.33 15.03 -13.69
C HIS A 837 32.77 16.38 -14.23
N LEU A 838 33.22 17.30 -13.37
CA LEU A 838 33.66 18.64 -13.78
C LEU A 838 34.96 18.62 -14.62
N THR A 839 35.89 17.71 -14.34
CA THR A 839 37.11 17.57 -15.15
C THR A 839 36.82 16.97 -16.53
N GLN A 840 35.89 16.01 -16.62
CA GLN A 840 35.57 15.31 -17.88
C GLN A 840 34.57 16.06 -18.75
N THR A 841 33.71 16.88 -18.15
CA THR A 841 32.64 17.58 -18.87
C THR A 841 33.14 18.91 -19.39
N ASN A 842 33.38 19.01 -20.70
CA ASN A 842 33.61 20.29 -21.39
C ASN A 842 32.29 21.02 -21.65
N ALA A 843 31.49 21.26 -20.61
CA ALA A 843 30.25 22.01 -20.76
C ALA A 843 30.54 23.53 -20.83
N PRO A 844 29.93 24.26 -21.78
CA PRO A 844 30.23 25.67 -22.01
C PRO A 844 29.78 26.58 -20.85
N PHE A 845 28.93 26.09 -19.96
CA PHE A 845 28.41 26.83 -18.80
C PHE A 845 29.28 26.71 -17.55
N TYR A 846 30.34 25.89 -17.56
CA TYR A 846 31.33 25.87 -16.48
C TYR A 846 32.50 26.79 -16.80
N GLN A 847 32.66 27.86 -16.02
CA GLN A 847 33.68 28.87 -16.24
C GLN A 847 34.71 28.87 -15.12
N ASN A 848 36.00 28.85 -15.47
CA ASN A 848 37.06 28.92 -14.48
C ASN A 848 37.24 30.38 -14.05
N VAL A 849 37.04 30.66 -12.76
CA VAL A 849 37.18 32.02 -12.20
C VAL A 849 38.42 32.18 -11.34
N TYR A 850 39.00 31.07 -10.88
CA TYR A 850 40.27 31.07 -10.15
C TYR A 850 41.03 29.77 -10.36
N TYR A 851 42.36 29.85 -10.43
CA TYR A 851 43.24 28.70 -10.53
C TYR A 851 44.56 29.00 -9.85
N LYS A 852 45.02 28.08 -9.00
CA LYS A 852 46.30 28.16 -8.33
C LYS A 852 46.94 26.78 -8.23
N ILE A 853 48.14 26.65 -8.77
CA ILE A 853 49.01 25.50 -8.53
C ILE A 853 49.62 25.68 -7.15
N LEU A 854 49.57 24.64 -6.34
CA LEU A 854 50.18 24.58 -5.02
C LEU A 854 51.55 23.90 -5.15
N GLY A 855 52.54 24.37 -4.38
CA GLY A 855 53.84 23.71 -4.29
C GLY A 855 53.75 22.35 -3.57
N ASN A 856 54.89 21.76 -3.22
CA ASN A 856 54.90 20.51 -2.44
C ASN A 856 54.21 20.73 -1.08
N THR A 857 53.02 20.16 -0.93
CA THR A 857 52.22 20.25 0.30
C THR A 857 52.37 19.00 1.18
N ASN A 858 53.31 18.12 0.88
CA ASN A 858 53.62 16.98 1.75
C ASN A 858 54.15 17.47 3.11
N ASN A 859 53.89 16.67 4.15
CA ASN A 859 54.20 16.95 5.56
C ASN A 859 53.41 18.10 6.22
N GLN A 860 52.54 18.80 5.49
CA GLN A 860 51.58 19.74 6.05
C GLN A 860 50.26 19.04 6.39
N ASP A 861 49.74 19.23 7.59
CA ASP A 861 48.40 18.75 7.99
C ASP A 861 47.31 19.80 7.71
N LYS A 862 47.67 21.08 7.60
CA LYS A 862 46.76 22.17 7.21
C LYS A 862 47.38 23.05 6.12
N ILE A 863 46.62 23.30 5.05
CA ILE A 863 46.99 24.22 3.98
C ILE A 863 46.04 25.42 4.01
N LYS A 864 46.59 26.64 4.13
CA LYS A 864 45.81 27.89 4.04
C LYS A 864 45.89 28.45 2.62
N ILE A 865 44.74 28.74 2.02
CA ILE A 865 44.62 29.27 0.67
C ILE A 865 43.83 30.58 0.72
N PRO A 866 44.44 31.74 0.49
CA PRO A 866 43.71 33.01 0.41
C PRO A 866 42.83 33.03 -0.84
N ILE A 867 41.62 33.55 -0.69
CA ILE A 867 40.62 33.72 -1.73
C ILE A 867 40.60 35.19 -2.16
N PRO A 868 40.78 35.49 -3.47
CA PRO A 868 40.69 36.86 -3.94
C PRO A 868 39.29 37.46 -3.66
N LYS A 869 39.24 38.73 -3.29
CA LYS A 869 37.97 39.45 -3.06
C LYS A 869 37.02 39.38 -4.26
N GLN A 870 37.55 39.28 -5.48
CA GLN A 870 36.74 39.15 -6.70
C GLN A 870 36.00 37.81 -6.80
N VAL A 871 36.40 36.79 -6.04
CA VAL A 871 35.78 35.46 -6.03
C VAL A 871 34.86 35.27 -4.83
N SER A 872 35.17 35.94 -3.71
CA SER A 872 34.35 35.95 -2.51
C SER A 872 32.93 36.41 -2.84
N ASN A 873 31.92 35.77 -2.25
CA ASN A 873 30.48 36.03 -2.46
C ASN A 873 29.95 35.82 -3.89
N ILE A 874 30.73 35.31 -4.85
CA ILE A 874 30.17 34.90 -6.15
C ILE A 874 29.28 33.65 -5.91
N PRO A 875 28.02 33.62 -6.40
CA PRO A 875 27.16 32.45 -6.28
C PRO A 875 27.56 31.33 -7.25
N ASN A 876 27.04 30.12 -7.02
CA ASN A 876 27.15 28.96 -7.92
C ASN A 876 28.60 28.51 -8.18
N LEU A 877 29.43 28.43 -7.14
CA LEU A 877 30.84 28.07 -7.23
C LEU A 877 31.11 26.65 -6.74
N PHE A 878 31.84 25.90 -7.56
CA PHE A 878 32.55 24.70 -7.15
C PHE A 878 34.02 25.04 -6.86
N VAL A 879 34.57 24.50 -5.77
CA VAL A 879 36.01 24.30 -5.63
C VAL A 879 36.35 22.91 -6.13
N LEU A 880 37.31 22.82 -7.05
CA LEU A 880 37.91 21.60 -7.55
C LEU A 880 39.33 21.51 -7.02
N LEU A 881 39.62 20.43 -6.29
CA LEU A 881 40.92 20.11 -5.73
C LEU A 881 41.53 18.95 -6.52
N SER A 882 42.75 19.16 -7.02
CA SER A 882 43.56 18.09 -7.59
C SER A 882 44.52 17.58 -6.52
N ILE A 883 44.28 16.35 -6.05
CA ILE A 883 44.90 15.73 -4.88
C ILE A 883 45.68 14.49 -5.33
N ASN A 884 46.83 14.21 -4.73
CA ASN A 884 47.50 12.92 -4.81
C ASN A 884 47.14 12.11 -3.57
N THR A 885 46.48 10.96 -3.75
CA THR A 885 45.93 10.14 -2.66
C THR A 885 46.66 8.80 -2.55
N PRO A 886 47.76 8.72 -1.77
CA PRO A 886 48.57 7.50 -1.69
C PRO A 886 47.95 6.37 -0.85
N HIS A 887 47.04 6.66 0.09
CA HIS A 887 46.50 5.69 1.07
C HIS A 887 45.03 5.33 0.85
N GLU A 888 44.57 4.26 1.50
CA GLU A 888 43.28 3.62 1.21
C GLU A 888 42.05 4.45 1.59
N LYS A 889 42.03 5.12 2.75
CA LYS A 889 40.91 5.99 3.18
C LYS A 889 41.34 7.02 4.23
N HIS A 890 41.17 8.30 3.92
CA HIS A 890 41.25 9.40 4.89
C HIS A 890 40.17 10.43 4.60
N THR A 891 39.63 11.05 5.64
CA THR A 891 38.72 12.18 5.50
C THR A 891 39.52 13.47 5.37
N CYS A 892 39.20 14.26 4.37
CA CYS A 892 39.71 15.60 4.16
C CYS A 892 38.64 16.60 4.60
N CYS A 893 39.06 17.69 5.24
CA CYS A 893 38.18 18.73 5.74
C CYS A 893 38.53 20.06 5.05
N LEU A 894 37.54 20.71 4.43
CA LEU A 894 37.67 22.03 3.85
C LEU A 894 36.86 23.01 4.71
N GLN A 895 37.55 23.93 5.39
CA GLN A 895 36.95 24.97 6.23
C GLN A 895 36.94 26.31 5.51
N LEU A 896 35.88 27.07 5.71
CA LEU A 896 35.71 28.44 5.24
C LEU A 896 35.93 29.40 6.40
N LYS A 897 36.78 30.41 6.19
CA LYS A 897 37.03 31.46 7.17
C LYS A 897 36.78 32.86 6.60
N ASN A 898 36.27 33.71 7.47
CA ASN A 898 36.34 35.16 7.31
C ASN A 898 37.29 35.66 8.41
N GLN A 899 38.46 36.15 8.02
CA GLN A 899 39.57 36.46 8.93
C GLN A 899 39.96 35.22 9.75
N GLU A 900 39.68 35.22 11.07
CA GLU A 900 39.94 34.08 11.95
C GLU A 900 38.67 33.32 12.37
N HIS A 901 37.48 33.84 12.07
CA HIS A 901 36.21 33.22 12.43
C HIS A 901 35.83 32.11 11.44
N GLU A 902 35.46 30.95 12.00
CA GLU A 902 34.97 29.81 11.24
C GLU A 902 33.54 30.05 10.78
N THR A 903 33.30 29.89 9.48
CA THR A 903 32.00 30.13 8.81
C THR A 903 31.41 28.84 8.24
N GLY A 904 32.05 27.71 8.52
CA GLY A 904 31.57 26.36 8.26
C GLY A 904 32.54 25.59 7.39
N GLY A 905 32.13 24.44 6.89
CA GLY A 905 33.01 23.62 6.07
C GLY A 905 32.38 22.38 5.48
N PHE A 906 33.25 21.55 4.92
CA PHE A 906 32.88 20.37 4.17
C PHE A 906 33.83 19.24 4.52
N ARG A 907 33.31 18.03 4.66
CA ARG A 907 34.12 16.82 4.88
C ARG A 907 33.86 15.82 3.77
N PHE A 908 34.91 15.18 3.29
CA PHE A 908 34.83 14.23 2.20
C PHE A 908 35.91 13.16 2.29
N ASP A 909 35.64 12.01 1.68
CA ASP A 909 36.52 10.84 1.75
C ASP A 909 37.45 10.82 0.55
N LEU A 910 38.75 10.73 0.81
CA LEU A 910 39.76 10.49 -0.22
C LEU A 910 39.77 9.02 -0.60
N ILE A 911 39.82 8.75 -1.92
CA ILE A 911 39.84 7.42 -2.51
C ILE A 911 41.23 7.20 -3.11
N LYS A 912 41.90 6.10 -2.72
CA LYS A 912 43.24 5.75 -3.21
C LYS A 912 43.35 5.82 -4.74
N GLY A 913 44.42 6.46 -5.22
CA GLY A 913 44.70 6.64 -6.65
C GLY A 913 43.75 7.57 -7.41
N LYS A 914 42.87 8.33 -6.73
CA LYS A 914 41.93 9.27 -7.36
C LYS A 914 42.31 10.71 -7.09
N GLN A 915 42.20 11.56 -8.10
CA GLN A 915 42.84 12.88 -8.05
C GLN A 915 41.87 14.05 -7.91
N ASP A 916 40.73 14.04 -8.58
CA ASP A 916 39.88 15.22 -8.67
C ASP A 916 38.69 15.14 -7.72
N TYR A 917 38.54 16.17 -6.86
CA TYR A 917 37.46 16.28 -5.88
C TYR A 917 36.83 17.66 -5.98
N ALA A 918 35.50 17.72 -6.14
CA ALA A 918 34.77 18.98 -6.20
C ALA A 918 33.72 19.12 -5.09
N ILE A 919 33.60 20.34 -4.58
CA ILE A 919 32.67 20.72 -3.52
C ILE A 919 32.01 22.02 -3.93
N ARG A 920 30.69 22.14 -3.72
CA ARG A 920 29.97 23.38 -4.01
C ARG A 920 30.08 24.35 -2.83
N LEU A 921 30.96 25.34 -2.96
CA LEU A 921 31.28 26.32 -1.91
C LEU A 921 30.05 27.14 -1.52
N SER A 922 29.30 27.58 -2.52
CA SER A 922 28.12 28.43 -2.37
C SER A 922 26.90 27.71 -1.77
N ASN A 923 26.99 26.42 -1.43
CA ASN A 923 25.98 25.75 -0.62
C ASN A 923 26.01 26.19 0.85
N ASN A 924 27.06 26.87 1.30
CA ASN A 924 27.11 27.43 2.64
C ASN A 924 26.47 28.83 2.65
N TYR A 925 25.46 29.04 3.50
CA TYR A 925 24.81 30.35 3.65
C TYR A 925 25.78 31.50 3.95
N PHE A 926 26.81 31.24 4.78
CA PHE A 926 27.82 32.25 5.11
C PHE A 926 28.67 32.65 3.90
N TRP A 927 28.76 31.81 2.85
CA TRP A 927 29.41 32.21 1.59
C TRP A 927 28.70 33.41 0.93
N HIS A 928 27.41 33.61 1.18
CA HIS A 928 26.62 34.69 0.58
C HIS A 928 26.53 35.93 1.47
N ASN A 929 26.80 35.79 2.77
CA ASN A 929 26.58 36.83 3.78
C ASN A 929 27.82 37.16 4.62
N SER A 930 28.96 36.54 4.35
CA SER A 930 30.24 36.83 4.99
C SER A 930 31.32 36.90 3.94
N GLU A 931 32.22 37.90 4.03
CA GLU A 931 33.37 38.00 3.14
C GLU A 931 34.37 36.87 3.45
N ILE A 932 34.20 35.71 2.83
CA ILE A 932 35.13 34.59 2.96
C ILE A 932 36.44 34.96 2.28
N ASP A 933 37.53 35.01 3.05
CA ASP A 933 38.86 35.41 2.59
C ASP A 933 39.85 34.24 2.55
N THR A 934 39.55 33.12 3.23
CA THR A 934 40.48 32.01 3.40
C THR A 934 39.77 30.67 3.35
N ILE A 935 40.33 29.73 2.57
CA ILE A 935 40.01 28.30 2.64
C ILE A 935 41.15 27.59 3.40
N ILE A 936 40.79 26.79 4.39
CA ILE A 936 41.73 25.90 5.08
C ILE A 936 41.41 24.46 4.70
N ILE A 937 42.40 23.73 4.21
CA ILE A 937 42.26 22.30 3.91
C ILE A 937 43.07 21.52 4.93
N GLU A 938 42.36 20.76 5.78
CA GLU A 938 42.96 19.82 6.73
C GLU A 938 43.02 18.43 6.09
N LYS A 939 44.21 17.83 6.08
CA LYS A 939 44.50 16.57 5.40
C LYS A 939 45.54 15.75 6.16
N ASN A 940 45.73 14.50 5.73
CA ASN A 940 46.90 13.74 6.15
C ASN A 940 48.19 14.36 5.54
N LYS A 941 49.27 14.37 6.32
CA LYS A 941 50.61 14.84 5.94
C LYS A 941 51.12 14.21 4.64
N GLU A 942 50.78 12.95 4.37
CA GLU A 942 51.21 12.20 3.17
C GLU A 942 50.36 12.49 1.93
N THR A 943 49.22 13.17 2.08
CA THR A 943 48.37 13.56 0.96
C THR A 943 48.90 14.84 0.34
N GLU A 944 49.11 14.90 -0.97
CA GLU A 944 49.56 16.12 -1.65
C GLU A 944 48.35 16.82 -2.30
N ILE A 945 48.14 18.11 -2.10
CA ILE A 945 47.22 18.91 -2.93
C ILE A 945 48.06 19.65 -3.96
N LYS A 946 47.85 19.32 -5.25
CA LYS A 946 48.62 19.86 -6.38
C LYS A 946 48.07 21.18 -6.89
N ALA A 947 46.74 21.31 -6.93
CA ALA A 947 46.09 22.51 -7.44
C ALA A 947 44.72 22.71 -6.82
N ILE A 948 44.31 23.96 -6.77
CA ILE A 948 42.94 24.39 -6.49
C ILE A 948 42.43 25.19 -7.69
N LYS A 949 41.19 24.91 -8.06
CA LYS A 949 40.48 25.59 -9.13
C LYS A 949 39.09 25.94 -8.64
N ILE A 950 38.62 27.16 -8.90
CA ILE A 950 37.23 27.54 -8.62
C ILE A 950 36.51 27.70 -9.95
N ILE A 951 35.40 26.98 -10.08
CA ILE A 951 34.59 26.87 -11.28
C ILE A 951 33.22 27.45 -10.97
N LYS A 952 32.79 28.41 -11.78
CA LYS A 952 31.46 29.00 -11.75
C LYS A 952 30.51 28.22 -12.66
N ASP A 953 29.35 27.90 -12.12
CA ASP A 953 28.24 27.24 -12.81
C ASP A 953 27.25 28.31 -13.31
N ASN A 954 27.33 28.63 -14.60
CA ASN A 954 26.53 29.68 -15.24
C ASN A 954 25.15 29.18 -15.72
N ARG A 955 24.72 27.96 -15.35
CA ARG A 955 23.41 27.43 -15.79
C ARG A 955 22.24 28.31 -15.34
N LEU A 956 22.32 28.91 -14.16
CA LEU A 956 21.29 29.82 -13.64
C LEU A 956 21.28 31.18 -14.36
N GLU A 957 22.44 31.69 -14.77
CA GLU A 957 22.59 32.98 -15.46
C GLU A 957 22.19 32.89 -16.94
N ASN A 958 22.51 31.77 -17.59
CA ASN A 958 22.11 31.50 -18.98
C ASN A 958 20.60 31.26 -19.12
N GLN A 959 19.88 30.97 -18.04
CA GLN A 959 18.41 30.87 -18.08
C GLN A 959 17.74 32.24 -18.10
N THR A 960 18.34 33.26 -17.48
CA THR A 960 17.80 34.62 -17.51
C THR A 960 17.89 35.27 -18.90
N SER A 961 18.78 34.81 -19.79
CA SER A 961 18.86 35.31 -21.17
C SER A 961 17.74 34.81 -22.09
N ASP A 962 17.10 33.68 -21.78
CA ASP A 962 16.01 33.11 -22.58
C ASP A 962 14.61 33.53 -22.08
N ILE A 963 14.51 34.31 -20.98
CA ILE A 963 13.26 34.92 -20.52
C ILE A 963 12.97 36.25 -21.26
N TYR A 964 13.96 36.78 -21.99
CA TYR A 964 13.87 38.01 -22.79
C TYR A 964 14.06 37.80 -24.31
N ARG A 965 13.97 36.56 -24.79
CA ARG A 965 13.82 36.21 -26.22
C ARG A 965 12.56 35.37 -26.38
#